data_AF-A0A098LAY8-F1
#
_entry.id   AF-A0A098LAY8-F1
#
_cell.length_a   1.000
_cell.length_b   1.000
_cell.length_c   1.000
_cell.angle_alpha   90.00
_cell.angle_beta   90.00
_cell.angle_gamma   90.00
#
_symmetry.space_group_name_H-M   'P 1'
#
loop_
_entity.id
_entity.type
_entity.pdbx_description
1 polymer ?
#
loop_
_entity_poly.entity_id
_entity_poly.type
_entity_poly.pdbx_seq_one_letter_code
_entity_poly.pdbx_strand_id
1 'polypeptide(L)'
;MIDMNKIGLLFILVNILNIHLYAQNTITVNLSNKIRPVTHCASGSLYGVIETLPSDIANLVAPLKPHVFANPAQSGSGKQQPVGDAIKVSERLQNTSAKVQVRLPDVLPGWPYKWPGTQSYLDICKQVINAKKASGRTNYDGYEIWNEPQGTWNASNGNFNTTCWKPTFDLIRSMDPGARIIGPSLAYYNNNYMRDFLTFCKANNCIPDVVCWHQWGAGGFVNAYNQYRALEKELGISPRPISINEYSSKTSDPNEGCPGYSVPFISKFERHGVESACISWWFTNLPGRLGSLLTSNNQKGGGWHLYKWYGDMTGNMVQVTPPNDFSEGLDGFGCIDDVSKYASICIGGNFTGNASVKINGIPAYFGSSVKVRLEYVSWSGKDNPVAGTSLISNSVFNVNNGSVTVPVNVTSIYYAYRIYLEPSVNTPSVTIAVPAKDTVVANPSDVLVRANVSDPSAINDLKFFVNGVQSGKTLTAPPFTTTLNIRTAGVYAVTAEITDKNNNKVVSSGKIIRTAIAQVGYNYQSHTIPGTIQSEEFDLGGNGFAYLDNTPGSSVTPLVNYRTDEDVDIENCTDAGGGYNIGYATAGEWLEYSVKVAKTGKYNLALRVACNGDGRTVNLTIDGNALTSSIPIPNTSGWQNWTTISVKELPMSAGEHILRLTIGNVDYVNLNYMVFEEVVQVQPPAITLTSPGNRTTISVDEKLTLSADATDPDGNIIGVSFYQDGKLLTTVNTAPFSYQWTPTFPGEYSFYSEAFDTDGLSTRTDTVSITVQTIVTGLSGVEIISFQPHPNPLNEEGFSLKGMGNFAYRIVDFKGALVESGDASESISIGKGLAQGIYLLTIENEGNRFVWKIVRK
;
A
#
# COMPACT_ATOMS: atom_id res chain seq x y z
N MET A 1 -31.10 76.50 -16.51
CA MET A 1 -31.53 75.12 -16.23
C MET A 1 -30.39 74.22 -16.66
N ILE A 2 -29.61 73.73 -15.69
CA ILE A 2 -28.39 72.97 -15.97
C ILE A 2 -28.67 71.49 -15.72
N ASP A 3 -28.19 70.73 -16.69
CA ASP A 3 -28.47 69.37 -17.10
C ASP A 3 -28.13 68.30 -16.06
N MET A 4 -29.06 67.37 -15.82
CA MET A 4 -29.00 66.29 -14.81
C MET A 4 -28.16 65.08 -15.25
N ASN A 5 -27.13 65.27 -16.08
CA ASN A 5 -26.22 64.20 -16.54
C ASN A 5 -24.75 64.38 -16.10
N LYS A 6 -24.49 65.20 -15.06
CA LYS A 6 -23.16 65.32 -14.41
C LYS A 6 -23.17 65.05 -12.90
N ILE A 7 -24.07 64.20 -12.41
CA ILE A 7 -24.07 63.69 -11.01
C ILE A 7 -24.10 62.15 -11.03
N GLY A 8 -23.23 61.55 -11.85
CA GLY A 8 -23.17 60.10 -12.05
C GLY A 8 -21.76 59.54 -12.15
N LEU A 9 -20.74 60.27 -11.69
CA LEU A 9 -19.34 59.81 -11.72
C LEU A 9 -18.52 60.18 -10.47
N LEU A 10 -19.18 60.50 -9.35
CA LEU A 10 -18.52 60.82 -8.07
C LEU A 10 -19.12 60.06 -6.87
N PHE A 11 -19.69 58.87 -7.11
CA PHE A 11 -20.26 58.02 -6.05
C PHE A 11 -19.95 56.52 -6.20
N ILE A 12 -18.91 56.16 -6.97
CA ILE A 12 -18.30 54.82 -6.99
C ILE A 12 -16.77 54.98 -6.97
N LEU A 13 -16.24 55.68 -5.95
CA LEU A 13 -14.81 55.66 -5.62
C LEU A 13 -14.50 56.12 -4.18
N VAL A 14 -15.48 56.01 -3.28
CA VAL A 14 -15.33 56.35 -1.84
C VAL A 14 -16.03 55.31 -0.96
N ASN A 15 -15.91 54.02 -1.29
CA ASN A 15 -16.38 52.93 -0.41
C ASN A 15 -15.55 51.64 -0.45
N ILE A 16 -14.28 51.69 -0.91
CA ILE A 16 -13.28 50.65 -0.62
C ILE A 16 -11.93 51.34 -0.39
N LEU A 17 -11.83 52.16 0.66
CA LEU A 17 -10.55 52.43 1.31
C LEU A 17 -10.75 52.99 2.73
N ASN A 18 -11.68 52.42 3.50
CA ASN A 18 -11.49 52.37 4.95
C ASN A 18 -10.55 51.20 5.26
N ILE A 19 -9.32 51.28 4.74
CA ILE A 19 -8.21 50.57 5.37
C ILE A 19 -8.08 51.28 6.71
N HIS A 20 -8.66 50.70 7.75
CA HIS A 20 -8.17 50.94 9.08
C HIS A 20 -6.68 50.60 9.02
N LEU A 21 -5.83 51.61 8.92
CA LEU A 21 -4.43 51.54 9.30
C LEU A 21 -4.45 51.23 10.81
N TYR A 22 -4.74 49.97 11.15
CA TYR A 22 -4.30 49.42 12.41
C TYR A 22 -2.79 49.62 12.38
N ALA A 23 -2.25 50.40 13.32
CA ALA A 23 -0.82 50.42 13.57
C ALA A 23 -0.38 48.96 13.69
N GLN A 24 0.35 48.44 12.70
CA GLN A 24 0.78 47.05 12.72
C GLN A 24 1.63 46.86 13.98
N ASN A 25 1.25 45.90 14.83
CA ASN A 25 2.05 45.49 15.97
C ASN A 25 3.35 44.87 15.42
N THR A 26 4.39 45.69 15.37
CA THR A 26 5.63 45.38 14.66
C THR A 26 6.72 45.05 15.67
N ILE A 27 7.32 43.87 15.52
CA ILE A 27 8.60 43.56 16.15
C ILE A 27 9.69 43.80 15.11
N THR A 28 10.73 44.56 15.48
CA THR A 28 11.91 44.74 14.62
C THR A 28 13.09 43.96 15.18
N VAL A 29 13.66 43.08 14.38
CA VAL A 29 14.88 42.31 14.69
C VAL A 29 16.01 42.86 13.83
N ASN A 30 17.19 43.07 14.43
CA ASN A 30 18.38 43.48 13.69
C ASN A 30 19.50 42.45 13.87
N LEU A 31 19.65 41.58 12.88
CA LEU A 31 20.61 40.46 12.89
C LEU A 31 22.08 40.91 12.86
N SER A 32 22.38 42.13 12.40
CA SER A 32 23.75 42.67 12.45
C SER A 32 24.08 43.35 13.78
N ASN A 33 23.08 43.67 14.61
CA ASN A 33 23.27 44.25 15.92
C ASN A 33 23.30 43.15 17.00
N LYS A 34 24.49 42.57 17.21
CA LYS A 34 24.75 41.53 18.21
C LYS A 34 24.89 42.20 19.60
N ILE A 35 24.05 41.79 20.56
CA ILE A 35 24.09 42.33 21.94
C ILE A 35 25.18 41.62 22.75
N ARG A 36 25.19 40.28 22.74
CA ARG A 36 26.12 39.44 23.50
C ARG A 36 26.10 37.99 23.01
N PRO A 37 27.10 37.15 23.35
CA PRO A 37 27.02 35.71 23.15
C PRO A 37 25.77 35.13 23.81
N VAL A 38 25.19 34.07 23.22
CA VAL A 38 24.07 33.37 23.86
C VAL A 38 24.53 32.73 25.17
N THR A 39 23.89 33.09 26.29
CA THR A 39 24.20 32.54 27.62
C THR A 39 23.06 31.73 28.22
N HIS A 40 21.87 31.83 27.64
CA HIS A 40 20.64 31.22 28.17
C HIS A 40 20.30 31.75 29.57
N CYS A 41 20.53 33.05 29.83
CA CYS A 41 20.44 33.63 31.18
C CYS A 41 19.13 33.31 31.92
N ALA A 42 18.01 33.17 31.21
CA ALA A 42 16.70 32.86 31.79
C ALA A 42 16.39 31.36 31.93
N SER A 43 17.29 30.46 31.51
CA SER A 43 17.11 29.01 31.61
C SER A 43 17.45 28.52 33.02
N GLY A 44 16.54 28.76 33.95
CA GLY A 44 16.71 28.43 35.35
C GLY A 44 15.39 28.35 36.09
N SER A 45 15.40 27.79 37.30
CA SER A 45 14.23 27.82 38.18
C SER A 45 14.58 27.60 39.65
N LEU A 46 13.73 28.14 40.51
CA LEU A 46 13.74 27.88 41.93
C LEU A 46 13.18 26.47 42.20
N TYR A 47 13.88 25.62 42.95
CA TYR A 47 13.48 24.23 43.26
C TYR A 47 13.11 23.37 42.02
N GLY A 48 13.55 23.79 40.83
CA GLY A 48 13.18 23.14 39.58
C GLY A 48 13.86 21.79 39.38
N VAL A 49 14.99 21.58 40.04
CA VAL A 49 15.69 20.30 40.19
C VAL A 49 15.86 20.05 41.69
N ILE A 50 15.54 18.83 42.11
CA ILE A 50 15.69 18.32 43.47
C ILE A 50 16.46 16.99 43.44
N GLU A 51 16.56 16.30 44.57
CA GLU A 51 17.32 15.06 44.72
C GLU A 51 16.86 13.95 43.76
N THR A 52 15.57 13.89 43.44
CA THR A 52 14.98 12.78 42.67
C THR A 52 14.28 13.23 41.38
N LEU A 53 13.91 14.51 41.27
CA LEU A 53 13.15 15.06 40.14
C LEU A 53 13.83 16.29 39.50
N PRO A 54 13.73 16.48 38.18
CA PRO A 54 13.27 15.50 37.21
C PRO A 54 14.16 14.24 37.24
N SER A 55 13.60 13.06 37.04
CA SER A 55 14.37 11.81 37.19
C SER A 55 15.45 11.66 36.11
N ASP A 56 15.15 12.13 34.90
CA ASP A 56 16.02 12.05 33.73
C ASP A 56 16.64 13.41 33.38
N ILE A 57 17.83 13.68 33.94
CA ILE A 57 18.59 14.90 33.67
C ILE A 57 18.99 15.02 32.20
N ALA A 58 19.34 13.92 31.54
CA ALA A 58 19.85 13.92 30.17
C ALA A 58 18.78 14.34 29.15
N ASN A 59 17.52 13.93 29.36
CA ASN A 59 16.44 14.19 28.41
C ASN A 59 15.49 15.32 28.80
N LEU A 60 15.41 15.68 30.10
CA LEU A 60 14.51 16.72 30.57
C LEU A 60 15.22 18.02 30.93
N VAL A 61 16.48 17.97 31.36
CA VAL A 61 17.20 19.14 31.88
C VAL A 61 18.30 19.60 30.92
N ALA A 62 19.27 18.74 30.60
CA ALA A 62 20.41 19.06 29.74
C ALA A 62 20.03 19.67 28.37
N PRO A 63 18.93 19.27 27.70
CA PRO A 63 18.56 19.84 26.40
C PRO A 63 18.11 21.30 26.48
N LEU A 64 17.76 21.81 27.66
CA LEU A 64 17.34 23.20 27.86
C LEU A 64 18.53 24.18 27.98
N LYS A 65 19.77 23.67 27.94
CA LYS A 65 21.00 24.43 28.24
C LYS A 65 20.84 25.26 29.52
N PRO A 66 20.58 24.60 30.67
CA PRO A 66 20.32 25.31 31.92
C PRO A 66 21.50 26.19 32.31
N HIS A 67 21.19 27.36 32.88
CA HIS A 67 22.13 28.37 33.32
C HIS A 67 22.33 28.35 34.84
N VAL A 68 21.29 28.66 35.62
CA VAL A 68 21.33 28.64 37.10
C VAL A 68 20.05 28.00 37.64
N PHE A 69 20.18 27.16 38.66
CA PHE A 69 19.04 26.76 39.51
C PHE A 69 19.24 27.31 40.93
N ALA A 70 18.18 27.87 41.49
CA ALA A 70 18.16 28.32 42.88
C ALA A 70 17.64 27.20 43.78
N ASN A 71 18.42 26.83 44.78
CA ASN A 71 18.14 25.70 45.63
C ASN A 71 18.47 26.01 47.09
N PRO A 72 17.73 25.41 48.05
CA PRO A 72 17.99 25.59 49.46
C PRO A 72 19.39 25.07 49.79
N ALA A 73 20.10 25.82 50.64
CA ALA A 73 21.41 25.41 51.11
C ALA A 73 21.41 24.01 51.75
N GLN A 74 20.33 23.67 52.47
CA GLN A 74 20.05 22.33 52.98
C GLN A 74 18.55 22.07 52.96
N SER A 75 18.15 20.83 52.71
CA SER A 75 16.76 20.36 52.79
C SER A 75 16.56 19.33 53.91
N GLY A 76 15.31 19.04 54.26
CA GLY A 76 14.94 17.95 55.17
C GLY A 76 14.21 18.41 56.44
N SER A 77 14.16 17.54 57.44
CA SER A 77 13.42 17.80 58.68
C SER A 77 13.93 19.06 59.40
N GLY A 78 13.01 19.94 59.78
CA GLY A 78 13.31 21.21 60.46
C GLY A 78 13.89 22.31 59.56
N LYS A 79 13.99 22.09 58.24
CA LYS A 79 14.37 23.09 57.23
C LYS A 79 13.13 23.73 56.60
N GLN A 80 13.32 24.68 55.68
CA GLN A 80 12.19 25.32 54.99
C GLN A 80 11.39 24.32 54.16
N GLN A 81 12.08 23.38 53.52
CA GLN A 81 11.47 22.36 52.68
C GLN A 81 12.15 20.99 52.86
N PRO A 82 11.42 19.89 52.62
CA PRO A 82 11.95 18.55 52.79
C PRO A 82 12.91 18.11 51.66
N VAL A 83 12.99 18.86 50.56
CA VAL A 83 13.74 18.52 49.34
C VAL A 83 14.50 19.73 48.78
N GLY A 84 15.38 19.49 47.81
CA GLY A 84 16.07 20.50 47.02
C GLY A 84 17.50 20.81 47.43
N ASP A 85 18.15 20.01 48.28
CA ASP A 85 19.49 20.30 48.82
C ASP A 85 20.50 20.70 47.73
N ALA A 86 21.10 21.88 47.85
CA ALA A 86 21.96 22.45 46.83
C ALA A 86 23.20 21.59 46.51
N ILE A 87 23.75 20.83 47.48
CA ILE A 87 24.91 19.95 47.22
C ILE A 87 24.46 18.74 46.40
N LYS A 88 23.33 18.13 46.75
CA LYS A 88 22.76 17.01 46.00
C LYS A 88 22.33 17.44 44.60
N VAL A 89 21.75 18.63 44.45
CA VAL A 89 21.37 19.15 43.12
C VAL A 89 22.60 19.47 42.28
N SER A 90 23.65 20.05 42.88
CA SER A 90 24.94 20.27 42.24
C SER A 90 25.56 18.97 41.71
N GLU A 91 25.45 17.86 42.46
CA GLU A 91 25.85 16.52 42.01
C GLU A 91 25.12 16.08 40.75
N ARG A 92 23.78 16.18 40.76
CA ARG A 92 22.95 15.73 39.63
C ARG A 92 23.23 16.54 38.36
N LEU A 93 23.62 17.80 38.51
CA LEU A 93 23.87 18.73 37.41
C LEU A 93 25.32 18.76 36.92
N GLN A 94 26.22 17.94 37.48
CA GLN A 94 27.66 17.96 37.18
C GLN A 94 28.00 17.80 35.68
N ASN A 95 27.14 17.12 34.92
CA ASN A 95 27.31 16.87 33.48
C ASN A 95 26.49 17.85 32.61
N THR A 96 26.07 18.98 33.17
CA THR A 96 25.33 20.04 32.46
C THR A 96 26.08 21.37 32.54
N SER A 97 25.61 22.38 31.82
CA SER A 97 26.11 23.76 31.94
C SER A 97 25.62 24.49 33.19
N ALA A 98 24.70 23.90 33.96
CA ALA A 98 24.03 24.58 35.06
C ALA A 98 24.96 24.84 36.23
N LYS A 99 24.77 26.01 36.85
CA LYS A 99 25.27 26.32 38.19
C LYS A 99 24.14 26.23 39.22
N VAL A 100 24.50 26.04 40.49
CA VAL A 100 23.56 26.03 41.61
C VAL A 100 23.78 27.25 42.50
N GLN A 101 22.76 28.10 42.63
CA GLN A 101 22.70 29.16 43.62
C GLN A 101 22.29 28.58 44.98
N VAL A 102 23.09 28.83 46.00
CA VAL A 102 22.91 28.30 47.36
C VAL A 102 22.10 29.30 48.19
N ARG A 103 20.80 29.05 48.34
CA ARG A 103 19.87 29.88 49.13
C ARG A 103 20.04 29.55 50.62
N LEU A 104 20.82 30.36 51.32
CA LEU A 104 21.10 30.20 52.76
C LEU A 104 19.88 30.28 53.67
N PRO A 105 18.87 31.15 53.50
CA PRO A 105 17.78 31.27 54.47
C PRO A 105 16.91 30.02 54.59
N ASP A 106 16.85 29.18 53.55
CA ASP A 106 16.01 27.98 53.54
C ASP A 106 16.50 26.86 54.48
N VAL A 107 17.65 27.04 55.13
CA VAL A 107 18.04 26.21 56.29
C VAL A 107 17.13 26.42 57.51
N LEU A 108 16.37 27.52 57.52
CA LEU A 108 15.45 27.90 58.58
C LEU A 108 14.01 27.51 58.20
N PRO A 109 13.20 27.01 59.13
CA PRO A 109 11.80 26.72 58.87
C PRO A 109 10.91 27.97 58.96
N GLY A 110 9.79 27.95 58.26
CA GLY A 110 8.70 28.92 58.38
C GLY A 110 8.72 30.03 57.34
N TRP A 111 7.55 30.65 57.13
CA TRP A 111 7.39 31.81 56.26
C TRP A 111 6.51 32.84 56.96
N PRO A 112 7.04 33.96 57.49
CA PRO A 112 8.46 34.37 57.54
C PRO A 112 9.41 33.36 58.20
N TYR A 113 10.69 33.38 57.81
CA TYR A 113 11.72 32.49 58.38
C TYR A 113 11.87 32.68 59.89
N LYS A 114 11.92 31.57 60.64
CA LYS A 114 12.14 31.60 62.09
C LYS A 114 13.60 31.92 62.42
N TRP A 115 13.87 33.19 62.67
CA TRP A 115 15.21 33.69 62.98
C TRP A 115 15.76 33.13 64.31
N PRO A 116 16.93 32.47 64.32
CA PRO A 116 17.49 31.85 65.52
C PRO A 116 18.43 32.76 66.33
N GLY A 117 18.56 34.04 65.94
CA GLY A 117 19.60 34.94 66.43
C GLY A 117 20.86 34.90 65.55
N THR A 118 21.62 36.00 65.53
CA THR A 118 22.77 36.19 64.62
C THR A 118 23.83 35.10 64.78
N GLN A 119 24.28 34.82 66.01
CA GLN A 119 25.35 33.84 66.22
C GLN A 119 24.93 32.43 65.77
N SER A 120 23.72 32.01 66.15
CA SER A 120 23.15 30.72 65.73
C SER A 120 23.03 30.62 64.20
N TYR A 121 22.59 31.68 63.53
CA TYR A 121 22.50 31.71 62.07
C TYR A 121 23.87 31.63 61.40
N LEU A 122 24.87 32.36 61.92
CA LEU A 122 26.24 32.29 61.43
C LEU A 122 26.83 30.89 61.61
N ASP A 123 26.55 30.21 62.73
CA ASP A 123 27.03 28.85 62.97
C ASP A 123 26.38 27.83 62.02
N ILE A 124 25.10 28.02 61.67
CA ILE A 124 24.45 27.24 60.60
C ILE A 124 25.11 27.54 59.25
N CYS A 125 25.36 28.80 58.90
CA CYS A 125 26.02 29.17 57.65
C CYS A 125 27.44 28.59 57.55
N LYS A 126 28.21 28.57 58.65
CA LYS A 126 29.52 27.91 58.72
C LYS A 126 29.42 26.43 58.34
N GLN A 127 28.42 25.73 58.87
CA GLN A 127 28.19 24.32 58.55
C GLN A 127 27.88 24.12 57.07
N VAL A 128 27.03 24.97 56.48
CA VAL A 128 26.73 24.95 55.04
C VAL A 128 27.99 25.17 54.20
N ILE A 129 28.79 26.19 54.54
CA ILE A 129 30.02 26.51 53.79
C ILE A 129 31.00 25.34 53.87
N ASN A 130 31.20 24.78 55.06
CA ASN A 130 32.06 23.61 55.24
C ASN A 130 31.55 22.39 54.45
N ALA A 131 30.26 22.12 54.47
CA ALA A 131 29.66 21.02 53.70
C ALA A 131 29.83 21.21 52.19
N LYS A 132 29.58 22.42 51.67
CA LYS A 132 29.81 22.75 50.25
C LYS A 132 31.27 22.57 49.87
N LYS A 133 32.22 23.06 50.67
CA LYS A 133 33.66 22.90 50.40
C LYS A 133 34.10 21.44 50.46
N ALA A 134 33.65 20.69 51.47
CA ALA A 134 33.93 19.27 51.61
C ALA A 134 33.37 18.43 50.45
N SER A 135 32.31 18.92 49.80
CA SER A 135 31.69 18.26 48.65
C SER A 135 32.59 18.19 47.41
N GLY A 136 33.60 19.06 47.30
CA GLY A 136 34.51 19.15 46.15
C GLY A 136 33.90 19.65 44.84
N ARG A 137 32.60 19.98 44.83
CA ARG A 137 31.88 20.41 43.62
C ARG A 137 32.19 21.87 43.27
N THR A 138 32.18 22.19 41.98
CA THR A 138 32.62 23.49 41.46
C THR A 138 31.54 24.25 40.67
N ASN A 139 30.42 23.60 40.33
CA ASN A 139 29.30 24.18 39.59
C ASN A 139 28.33 24.98 40.49
N TYR A 140 28.86 25.86 41.34
CA TYR A 140 28.06 26.77 42.15
C TYR A 140 28.02 28.16 41.54
N ASP A 141 26.87 28.84 41.63
CA ASP A 141 26.74 30.24 41.22
C ASP A 141 27.23 31.17 42.33
N GLY A 142 26.73 30.96 43.56
CA GLY A 142 27.10 31.76 44.72
C GLY A 142 26.19 31.47 45.92
N TYR A 143 26.41 32.22 46.99
CA TYR A 143 25.57 32.21 48.19
C TYR A 143 24.57 33.36 48.15
N GLU A 144 23.29 33.05 48.17
CA GLU A 144 22.23 34.00 48.43
C GLU A 144 22.03 34.11 49.94
N ILE A 145 22.32 35.30 50.50
CA ILE A 145 22.33 35.50 51.97
C ILE A 145 20.92 35.43 52.55
N TRP A 146 19.93 36.00 51.88
CA TRP A 146 18.57 36.04 52.36
C TRP A 146 17.59 36.04 51.20
N ASN A 147 16.32 35.79 51.50
CA ASN A 147 15.25 35.71 50.53
C ASN A 147 14.09 36.59 51.01
N GLU A 148 13.68 37.54 50.18
CA GLU A 148 12.55 38.44 50.42
C GLU A 148 12.60 39.20 51.76
N PRO A 149 13.68 39.92 52.10
CA PRO A 149 13.80 40.56 53.42
C PRO A 149 12.69 41.57 53.71
N GLN A 150 12.03 42.12 52.69
CA GLN A 150 10.87 43.02 52.86
C GLN A 150 9.65 42.32 53.47
N GLY A 151 9.49 41.01 53.26
CA GLY A 151 8.35 40.22 53.75
C GLY A 151 8.73 39.20 54.82
N THR A 152 9.99 38.75 54.84
CA THR A 152 10.42 37.65 55.71
C THR A 152 11.31 38.09 56.88
N TRP A 153 11.80 39.34 56.88
CA TRP A 153 12.57 39.87 57.99
C TRP A 153 11.67 40.56 59.00
N ASN A 154 11.51 39.98 60.20
CA ASN A 154 10.75 40.61 61.27
C ASN A 154 11.56 41.76 61.89
N ALA A 155 10.93 42.94 62.04
CA ALA A 155 11.54 44.09 62.68
C ALA A 155 12.02 43.81 64.12
N SER A 156 11.39 42.86 64.84
CA SER A 156 11.84 42.43 66.17
C SER A 156 13.22 41.75 66.16
N ASN A 157 13.69 41.27 65.00
CA ASN A 157 15.04 40.73 64.83
C ASN A 157 16.10 41.85 64.75
N GLY A 158 15.70 43.12 64.71
CA GLY A 158 16.58 44.28 64.53
C GLY A 158 16.77 44.66 63.06
N ASN A 159 17.79 45.48 62.78
CA ASN A 159 18.07 45.96 61.42
C ASN A 159 18.71 44.84 60.57
N PHE A 160 18.06 44.48 59.46
CA PHE A 160 18.52 43.40 58.56
C PHE A 160 19.99 43.55 58.12
N ASN A 161 20.40 44.77 57.78
CA ASN A 161 21.72 45.05 57.23
C ASN A 161 22.84 44.79 58.25
N THR A 162 22.65 45.24 59.50
CA THR A 162 23.63 45.06 60.58
C THR A 162 23.54 43.70 61.25
N THR A 163 22.34 43.11 61.33
CA THR A 163 22.10 41.89 62.11
C THR A 163 22.27 40.61 61.31
N CYS A 164 22.00 40.63 60.00
CA CYS A 164 22.07 39.47 59.11
C CYS A 164 23.04 39.67 57.95
N TRP A 165 22.83 40.69 57.11
CA TRP A 165 23.59 40.86 55.87
C TRP A 165 25.09 40.97 56.09
N LYS A 166 25.55 42.00 56.82
CA LYS A 166 26.97 42.27 57.03
C LYS A 166 27.71 41.12 57.75
N PRO A 167 27.21 40.57 58.87
CA PRO A 167 27.87 39.43 59.53
C PRO A 167 27.97 38.19 58.63
N THR A 168 26.92 37.89 57.86
CA THR A 168 26.92 36.72 56.96
C THR A 168 27.84 36.95 55.76
N PHE A 169 27.87 38.17 55.21
CA PHE A 169 28.80 38.58 54.16
C PHE A 169 30.25 38.37 54.60
N ASP A 170 30.61 38.88 55.79
CA ASP A 170 31.98 38.77 56.33
C ASP A 170 32.36 37.32 56.58
N LEU A 171 31.42 36.50 57.07
CA LEU A 171 31.61 35.08 57.26
C LEU A 171 31.94 34.37 55.93
N ILE A 172 31.15 34.61 54.89
CA ILE A 172 31.37 34.02 53.56
C ILE A 172 32.72 34.46 53.02
N ARG A 173 33.05 35.76 53.07
CA ARG A 173 34.35 36.27 52.61
C ARG A 173 35.52 35.67 53.38
N SER A 174 35.37 35.42 54.67
CA SER A 174 36.42 34.80 55.48
C SER A 174 36.61 33.32 55.17
N MET A 175 35.53 32.57 54.90
CA MET A 175 35.59 31.11 54.78
C MET A 175 35.68 30.60 53.35
N ASP A 176 35.12 31.34 52.39
CA ASP A 176 35.07 31.01 50.98
C ASP A 176 35.25 32.28 50.12
N PRO A 177 36.45 32.91 50.16
CA PRO A 177 36.69 34.22 49.56
C PRO A 177 36.45 34.28 48.04
N GLY A 178 36.50 33.14 47.35
CA GLY A 178 36.24 33.04 45.91
C GLY A 178 34.76 32.88 45.55
N ALA A 179 33.87 32.64 46.51
CA ALA A 179 32.45 32.49 46.24
C ALA A 179 31.77 33.83 46.03
N ARG A 180 30.83 33.86 45.08
CA ARG A 180 29.98 35.04 44.84
C ARG A 180 28.94 35.17 45.95
N ILE A 181 28.66 36.40 46.34
CA ILE A 181 27.60 36.75 47.28
C ILE A 181 26.47 37.44 46.51
N ILE A 182 25.26 36.90 46.65
CA ILE A 182 24.06 37.28 45.90
C ILE A 182 23.04 37.87 46.88
N GLY A 183 22.43 39.00 46.51
CA GLY A 183 21.37 39.61 47.31
C GLY A 183 21.09 41.07 46.95
N PRO A 184 20.17 41.75 47.65
CA PRO A 184 19.48 41.31 48.87
C PRO A 184 18.25 40.42 48.61
N SER A 185 17.96 40.08 47.35
CA SER A 185 16.84 39.23 46.93
C SER A 185 15.48 39.79 47.37
N LEU A 186 15.22 41.03 46.96
CA LEU A 186 13.95 41.70 47.25
C LEU A 186 12.76 40.93 46.66
N ALA A 187 11.64 40.85 47.38
CA ALA A 187 10.42 40.20 46.91
C ALA A 187 9.84 40.89 45.67
N TYR A 188 10.13 42.16 45.49
CA TYR A 188 9.89 42.93 44.28
C TYR A 188 10.84 44.12 44.29
N TYR A 189 11.18 44.65 43.12
CA TYR A 189 12.08 45.81 43.09
C TYR A 189 11.46 47.02 43.79
N ASN A 190 12.14 47.54 44.80
CA ASN A 190 11.79 48.78 45.48
C ASN A 190 13.02 49.70 45.50
N ASN A 191 12.92 50.83 44.80
CA ASN A 191 14.05 51.74 44.61
C ASN A 191 14.58 52.32 45.92
N ASN A 192 13.71 52.65 46.87
CA ASN A 192 14.13 53.23 48.16
C ASN A 192 14.83 52.18 49.02
N TYR A 193 14.28 50.97 49.09
CA TYR A 193 14.91 49.87 49.82
C TYR A 193 16.28 49.53 49.23
N MET A 194 16.39 49.41 47.91
CA MET A 194 17.65 49.12 47.23
C MET A 194 18.68 50.23 47.46
N ARG A 195 18.26 51.50 47.41
CA ARG A 195 19.12 52.65 47.73
C ARG A 195 19.67 52.56 49.15
N ASP A 196 18.82 52.35 50.14
CA ASP A 196 19.21 52.29 51.55
C ASP A 196 20.17 51.12 51.80
N PHE A 197 19.86 49.96 51.20
CA PHE A 197 20.71 48.77 51.25
C PHE A 197 22.09 49.01 50.62
N LEU A 198 22.16 49.53 49.40
CA LEU A 198 23.45 49.77 48.72
C LEU A 198 24.27 50.88 49.39
N THR A 199 23.61 51.90 49.94
CA THR A 199 24.27 52.96 50.71
C THR A 199 24.94 52.38 51.94
N PHE A 200 24.22 51.56 52.70
CA PHE A 200 24.80 50.82 53.82
C PHE A 200 25.95 49.93 53.37
N CYS A 201 25.75 49.15 52.31
CA CYS A 201 26.74 48.18 51.85
C CYS A 201 28.03 48.86 51.37
N LYS A 202 27.92 50.00 50.69
CA LYS A 202 29.06 50.80 50.27
C LYS A 202 29.84 51.33 51.47
N ALA A 203 29.15 51.85 52.49
CA ALA A 203 29.78 52.36 53.70
C ALA A 203 30.45 51.27 54.54
N ASN A 204 30.02 50.02 54.42
CA ASN A 204 30.48 48.89 55.25
C ASN A 204 31.22 47.79 54.47
N ASN A 205 31.65 48.08 53.24
CA ASN A 205 32.39 47.15 52.36
C ASN A 205 31.70 45.79 52.17
N CYS A 206 30.37 45.77 52.05
CA CYS A 206 29.58 44.55 51.89
C CYS A 206 28.60 44.61 50.71
N ILE A 207 28.97 45.31 49.63
CA ILE A 207 28.20 45.30 48.37
C ILE A 207 28.20 43.87 47.81
N PRO A 208 27.03 43.31 47.42
CA PRO A 208 26.98 41.98 46.82
C PRO A 208 27.77 41.92 45.51
N ASP A 209 28.28 40.73 45.17
CA ASP A 209 28.88 40.49 43.85
C ASP A 209 27.81 40.50 42.76
N VAL A 210 26.60 40.07 43.10
CA VAL A 210 25.43 39.99 42.22
C VAL A 210 24.25 40.62 42.93
N VAL A 211 23.68 41.67 42.36
CA VAL A 211 22.44 42.21 42.90
C VAL A 211 21.29 41.27 42.57
N CYS A 212 20.35 41.11 43.50
CA CYS A 212 19.20 40.25 43.28
C CYS A 212 17.88 40.90 43.73
N TRP A 213 16.85 40.70 42.91
CA TRP A 213 15.44 40.91 43.25
C TRP A 213 14.55 39.97 42.43
N HIS A 214 13.30 39.81 42.85
CA HIS A 214 12.30 38.99 42.18
C HIS A 214 11.43 39.83 41.26
N GLN A 215 10.98 39.25 40.16
CA GLN A 215 10.18 39.95 39.16
C GLN A 215 8.81 39.32 38.96
N TRP A 216 7.78 40.05 39.39
CA TRP A 216 6.38 39.72 39.10
C TRP A 216 5.87 40.60 37.95
N GLY A 217 5.48 39.95 36.87
CA GLY A 217 5.10 40.62 35.63
C GLY A 217 6.29 41.18 34.86
N ALA A 218 6.28 41.05 33.53
CA ALA A 218 7.42 41.41 32.70
C ALA A 218 7.51 42.92 32.43
N GLY A 219 6.37 43.64 32.44
CA GLY A 219 6.30 45.06 32.06
C GLY A 219 7.04 45.99 33.04
N GLY A 220 7.07 45.64 34.33
CA GLY A 220 7.73 46.44 35.36
C GLY A 220 9.26 46.34 35.36
N PHE A 221 9.83 45.33 34.69
CA PHE A 221 11.26 45.03 34.77
C PHE A 221 12.14 46.17 34.23
N VAL A 222 11.81 46.74 33.08
CA VAL A 222 12.65 47.77 32.44
C VAL A 222 12.75 49.02 33.32
N ASN A 223 11.67 49.40 34.00
CA ASN A 223 11.71 50.49 34.96
C ASN A 223 12.59 50.16 36.17
N ALA A 224 12.45 48.94 36.74
CA ALA A 224 13.30 48.48 37.84
C ALA A 224 14.79 48.47 37.45
N TYR A 225 15.11 47.93 36.27
CA TYR A 225 16.46 47.94 35.71
C TYR A 225 17.03 49.35 35.57
N ASN A 226 16.28 50.27 34.95
CA ASN A 226 16.73 51.65 34.75
C ASN A 226 16.96 52.37 36.08
N GLN A 227 16.04 52.19 37.04
CA GLN A 227 16.17 52.72 38.39
C GLN A 227 17.42 52.15 39.09
N TYR A 228 17.67 50.85 38.99
CA TYR A 228 18.86 50.22 39.56
C TYR A 228 20.16 50.73 38.95
N ARG A 229 20.26 50.76 37.61
CA ARG A 229 21.44 51.29 36.92
C ARG A 229 21.67 52.76 37.21
N ALA A 230 20.61 53.54 37.47
CA ALA A 230 20.73 54.92 37.94
C ALA A 230 21.29 54.98 39.38
N LEU A 231 20.82 54.11 40.28
CA LEU A 231 21.35 54.02 41.65
C LEU A 231 22.84 53.66 41.68
N GLU A 232 23.30 52.76 40.82
CA GLU A 232 24.73 52.42 40.72
C GLU A 232 25.56 53.65 40.39
N LYS A 233 25.14 54.44 39.40
CA LYS A 233 25.81 55.69 39.02
C LYS A 233 25.76 56.72 40.13
N GLU A 234 24.59 56.91 40.74
CA GLU A 234 24.38 57.88 41.82
C GLU A 234 25.24 57.58 43.04
N LEU A 235 25.30 56.31 43.44
CA LEU A 235 26.09 55.86 44.58
C LEU A 235 27.56 55.59 44.21
N GLY A 236 27.99 55.80 42.98
CA GLY A 236 29.36 55.52 42.53
C GLY A 236 29.78 54.07 42.74
N ILE A 237 28.87 53.13 42.46
CA ILE A 237 29.08 51.68 42.51
C ILE A 237 29.32 51.20 41.07
N SER A 238 30.39 50.43 40.85
CA SER A 238 30.63 49.80 39.55
C SER A 238 29.48 48.86 39.18
N PRO A 239 29.05 48.80 37.90
CA PRO A 239 27.96 47.92 37.48
C PRO A 239 28.10 46.50 38.00
N ARG A 240 27.07 46.01 38.70
CA ARG A 240 26.96 44.64 39.18
C ARG A 240 26.14 43.81 38.20
N PRO A 241 26.50 42.52 38.05
CA PRO A 241 25.59 41.53 37.49
C PRO A 241 24.25 41.53 38.24
N ILE A 242 23.19 41.30 37.48
CA ILE A 242 21.82 41.23 37.99
C ILE A 242 21.37 39.77 37.90
N SER A 243 20.88 39.26 39.03
CA SER A 243 20.15 37.99 39.10
C SER A 243 18.67 38.27 39.38
N ILE A 244 17.79 37.66 38.58
CA ILE A 244 16.34 37.61 38.82
C ILE A 244 15.99 36.18 39.22
N ASN A 245 16.39 35.79 40.42
CA ASN A 245 16.34 34.38 40.84
C ASN A 245 14.94 33.88 41.22
N GLU A 246 13.91 34.72 41.06
CA GLU A 246 12.51 34.32 40.93
C GLU A 246 11.80 35.25 39.96
N TYR A 247 11.10 34.69 38.97
CA TYR A 247 10.15 35.45 38.14
C TYR A 247 8.92 34.64 37.75
N SER A 248 7.80 35.35 37.60
CA SER A 248 6.52 34.81 37.15
C SER A 248 5.62 35.93 36.64
N SER A 249 4.53 35.65 35.91
CA SER A 249 3.66 36.71 35.38
C SER A 249 2.93 37.49 36.48
N LYS A 250 2.78 36.90 37.67
CA LYS A 250 2.25 37.54 38.88
C LYS A 250 2.59 36.72 40.12
N THR A 251 2.12 37.16 41.30
CA THR A 251 2.15 36.35 42.52
C THR A 251 1.06 35.26 42.46
N SER A 252 1.34 34.07 43.01
CA SER A 252 0.43 32.91 42.95
C SER A 252 0.00 32.56 41.52
N ASP A 253 0.97 32.49 40.60
CA ASP A 253 0.70 32.49 39.17
C ASP A 253 0.22 31.12 38.62
N PRO A 254 -1.03 30.98 38.13
CA PRO A 254 -1.45 29.78 37.41
C PRO A 254 -0.73 29.58 36.07
N ASN A 255 -0.06 30.62 35.55
CA ASN A 255 0.63 30.63 34.27
C ASN A 255 2.15 30.47 34.40
N GLU A 256 2.67 30.05 35.57
CA GLU A 256 4.09 29.70 35.73
C GLU A 256 4.53 28.71 34.64
N GLY A 257 5.63 29.00 33.95
CA GLY A 257 6.12 28.20 32.83
C GLY A 257 5.30 28.30 31.54
N CYS A 258 4.30 29.19 31.45
CA CYS A 258 3.54 29.41 30.21
C CYS A 258 4.43 30.05 29.12
N PRO A 259 4.45 29.52 27.88
CA PRO A 259 5.27 30.06 26.80
C PRO A 259 5.02 31.54 26.50
N GLY A 260 3.76 31.91 26.28
CA GLY A 260 3.40 33.28 25.91
C GLY A 260 3.79 34.31 26.96
N TYR A 261 3.62 33.99 28.24
CA TYR A 261 4.07 34.85 29.35
C TYR A 261 5.58 34.82 29.58
N SER A 262 6.26 33.72 29.25
CA SER A 262 7.71 33.59 29.42
C SER A 262 8.50 34.41 28.39
N VAL A 263 8.00 34.56 27.16
CA VAL A 263 8.72 35.29 26.10
C VAL A 263 9.07 36.72 26.54
N PRO A 264 8.15 37.58 27.03
CA PRO A 264 8.50 38.92 27.49
C PRO A 264 9.58 38.98 28.56
N PHE A 265 9.67 37.99 29.46
CA PHE A 265 10.76 37.93 30.45
C PHE A 265 12.10 37.64 29.78
N ILE A 266 12.19 36.56 29.00
CA ILE A 266 13.41 36.17 28.30
C ILE A 266 13.91 37.33 27.43
N SER A 267 13.02 37.97 26.67
CA SER A 267 13.33 39.12 25.84
C SER A 267 13.98 40.27 26.60
N LYS A 268 13.40 40.66 27.73
CA LYS A 268 13.90 41.77 28.53
C LYS A 268 15.20 41.43 29.24
N PHE A 269 15.31 40.21 29.77
CA PHE A 269 16.53 39.75 30.43
C PHE A 269 17.71 39.70 29.48
N GLU A 270 17.49 39.24 28.24
CA GLU A 270 18.52 39.24 27.20
C GLU A 270 18.88 40.66 26.74
N ARG A 271 17.88 41.50 26.47
CA ARG A 271 18.06 42.88 25.98
C ARG A 271 18.81 43.77 26.98
N HIS A 272 18.56 43.59 28.27
CA HIS A 272 19.11 44.45 29.34
C HIS A 272 20.31 43.82 30.08
N GLY A 273 20.77 42.66 29.63
CA GLY A 273 22.00 42.06 30.15
C GLY A 273 21.88 41.46 31.55
N VAL A 274 20.72 40.86 31.88
CA VAL A 274 20.57 40.03 33.09
C VAL A 274 21.55 38.87 33.00
N GLU A 275 22.22 38.56 34.10
CA GLU A 275 23.22 37.50 34.13
C GLU A 275 22.55 36.14 34.30
N SER A 276 21.65 36.02 35.27
CA SER A 276 20.90 34.81 35.54
C SER A 276 19.47 35.15 35.95
N ALA A 277 18.53 34.26 35.61
CA ALA A 277 17.17 34.34 36.08
C ALA A 277 16.60 32.94 36.27
N CYS A 278 15.70 32.81 37.24
CA CYS A 278 15.07 31.54 37.59
C CYS A 278 13.55 31.72 37.64
N ILE A 279 12.82 30.86 36.94
CA ILE A 279 11.36 30.77 37.08
C ILE A 279 11.03 30.49 38.55
N SER A 280 9.95 31.08 39.04
CA SER A 280 9.43 30.89 40.39
C SER A 280 9.10 29.43 40.75
N TRP A 281 8.74 29.21 42.01
CA TRP A 281 8.14 27.98 42.51
C TRP A 281 6.89 28.26 43.34
N TRP A 282 5.78 28.57 42.67
CA TRP A 282 4.50 28.83 43.34
C TRP A 282 3.78 27.56 43.80
N PHE A 283 4.02 26.42 43.13
CA PHE A 283 3.37 25.14 43.43
C PHE A 283 4.22 24.29 44.36
N THR A 284 4.26 24.70 45.63
CA THR A 284 5.18 24.13 46.65
C THR A 284 4.98 22.64 46.94
N ASN A 285 3.82 22.09 46.61
CA ASN A 285 3.55 20.65 46.68
C ASN A 285 4.15 19.85 45.50
N LEU A 286 4.68 20.51 44.47
CA LEU A 286 5.15 19.89 43.22
C LEU A 286 6.54 20.44 42.79
N PRO A 287 7.61 20.22 43.58
CA PRO A 287 8.98 20.59 43.22
C PRO A 287 9.54 19.72 42.08
N GLY A 288 10.72 20.08 41.54
CA GLY A 288 11.40 19.24 40.55
C GLY A 288 10.77 19.27 39.14
N ARG A 289 10.06 20.36 38.82
CA ARG A 289 9.32 20.55 37.55
C ARG A 289 9.91 21.63 36.65
N LEU A 290 11.13 22.07 36.95
CA LEU A 290 11.85 23.10 36.20
C LEU A 290 11.10 24.43 36.11
N GLY A 291 10.37 24.85 37.16
CA GLY A 291 9.52 26.05 37.10
C GLY A 291 8.26 25.84 36.28
N SER A 292 7.54 24.75 36.57
CA SER A 292 6.32 24.33 35.85
C SER A 292 6.46 24.12 34.34
N LEU A 293 7.69 23.91 33.84
CA LEU A 293 7.92 23.51 32.45
C LEU A 293 7.55 22.03 32.21
N LEU A 294 7.63 21.20 33.25
CA LEU A 294 7.14 19.83 33.25
C LEU A 294 5.76 19.75 33.94
N THR A 295 4.95 18.77 33.56
CA THR A 295 3.68 18.44 34.23
C THR A 295 3.90 17.82 35.61
N SER A 296 2.84 17.65 36.40
CA SER A 296 2.90 16.96 37.70
C SER A 296 3.42 15.52 37.58
N ASN A 297 3.23 14.88 36.42
CA ASN A 297 3.75 13.55 36.09
C ASN A 297 5.11 13.61 35.39
N ASN A 298 5.82 14.73 35.46
CA ASN A 298 7.16 14.93 34.89
C ASN A 298 7.24 14.78 33.35
N GLN A 299 6.11 14.95 32.66
CA GLN A 299 6.04 15.01 31.19
C GLN A 299 6.32 16.44 30.69
N LYS A 300 6.77 16.60 29.45
CA LYS A 300 7.07 17.92 28.87
C LYS A 300 5.78 18.73 28.66
N GLY A 301 5.71 19.93 29.23
CA GLY A 301 4.65 20.90 28.96
C GLY A 301 5.02 21.86 27.82
N GLY A 302 4.11 22.77 27.47
CA GLY A 302 4.37 23.79 26.43
C GLY A 302 5.57 24.67 26.77
N GLY A 303 5.74 25.02 28.05
CA GLY A 303 6.90 25.76 28.54
C GLY A 303 8.21 25.09 28.18
N TRP A 304 8.33 23.78 28.41
CA TRP A 304 9.55 23.04 28.13
C TRP A 304 10.02 23.20 26.67
N HIS A 305 9.09 23.19 25.70
CA HIS A 305 9.43 23.36 24.29
C HIS A 305 9.89 24.78 23.94
N LEU A 306 9.33 25.82 24.58
CA LEU A 306 9.87 27.18 24.44
C LEU A 306 11.30 27.27 24.99
N TYR A 307 11.54 26.75 26.19
CA TYR A 307 12.88 26.79 26.78
C TYR A 307 13.85 25.87 26.04
N LYS A 308 13.37 24.84 25.34
CA LYS A 308 14.17 24.07 24.40
C LYS A 308 14.56 24.89 23.17
N TRP A 309 13.63 25.67 22.59
CA TRP A 309 13.98 26.60 21.52
C TRP A 309 15.02 27.63 21.96
N TYR A 310 14.89 28.14 23.18
CA TYR A 310 15.85 29.06 23.75
C TYR A 310 17.20 28.38 23.99
N GLY A 311 17.21 27.19 24.58
CA GLY A 311 18.42 26.37 24.78
C GLY A 311 19.13 25.99 23.48
N ASP A 312 18.40 25.87 22.38
CA ASP A 312 18.97 25.60 21.04
C ASP A 312 19.66 26.81 20.41
N MET A 313 19.43 28.02 20.93
CA MET A 313 20.08 29.21 20.42
C MET A 313 21.59 29.14 20.68
N THR A 314 22.37 29.47 19.65
CA THR A 314 23.83 29.55 19.65
C THR A 314 24.28 30.84 18.94
N GLY A 315 25.58 31.13 18.97
CA GLY A 315 26.14 32.36 18.40
C GLY A 315 25.92 33.56 19.33
N ASN A 316 25.25 34.60 18.83
CA ASN A 316 25.00 35.83 19.58
C ASN A 316 23.50 36.16 19.64
N MET A 317 23.04 36.62 20.80
CA MET A 317 21.75 37.29 20.92
C MET A 317 21.78 38.60 20.12
N VAL A 318 20.68 38.94 19.48
CA VAL A 318 20.55 40.12 18.60
C VAL A 318 19.52 41.11 19.12
N GLN A 319 19.65 42.37 18.70
CA GLN A 319 18.69 43.40 19.07
C GLN A 319 17.30 43.10 18.52
N VAL A 320 16.34 42.99 19.44
CA VAL A 320 14.91 42.92 19.14
C VAL A 320 14.22 44.11 19.80
N THR A 321 13.49 44.88 19.01
CA THR A 321 12.71 46.05 19.45
C THR A 321 11.22 45.70 19.35
N PRO A 322 10.53 45.53 20.50
CA PRO A 322 9.10 45.29 20.54
C PRO A 322 8.31 46.61 20.37
N PRO A 323 6.97 46.56 20.18
CA PRO A 323 6.12 47.75 20.17
C PRO A 323 6.24 48.60 21.45
N ASN A 324 6.38 47.95 22.62
CA ASN A 324 6.58 48.64 23.90
C ASN A 324 7.34 47.75 24.89
N ASP A 325 8.62 48.07 25.12
CA ASP A 325 9.50 47.36 26.06
C ASP A 325 9.07 47.54 27.54
N PHE A 326 8.24 48.53 27.86
CA PHE A 326 7.69 48.73 29.21
C PHE A 326 6.39 47.95 29.46
N SER A 327 5.99 47.06 28.54
CA SER A 327 4.73 46.32 28.62
C SER A 327 4.92 44.80 28.68
N GLU A 328 3.82 44.11 28.99
CA GLU A 328 3.68 42.65 28.88
C GLU A 328 3.10 42.20 27.55
N GLY A 329 2.89 43.13 26.62
CA GLY A 329 2.35 42.83 25.30
C GLY A 329 3.32 42.03 24.43
N LEU A 330 3.13 42.12 23.13
CA LEU A 330 3.96 41.45 22.15
C LEU A 330 5.45 41.82 22.33
N ASP A 331 6.30 40.83 22.58
CA ASP A 331 7.75 40.98 22.70
C ASP A 331 8.46 39.78 22.02
N GLY A 332 9.79 39.84 21.92
CA GLY A 332 10.57 38.74 21.36
C GLY A 332 12.07 38.84 21.62
N PHE A 333 12.73 37.70 21.49
CA PHE A 333 14.17 37.53 21.56
C PHE A 333 14.65 36.74 20.35
N GLY A 334 15.92 36.89 19.99
CA GLY A 334 16.47 36.06 18.95
C GLY A 334 17.99 36.01 18.97
N CYS A 335 18.52 35.05 18.22
CA CYS A 335 19.95 34.87 18.01
C CYS A 335 20.31 34.81 16.53
N ILE A 336 21.59 35.02 16.24
CA ILE A 336 22.23 34.65 15.00
C ILE A 336 23.49 33.84 15.28
N ASP A 337 23.66 32.76 14.53
CA ASP A 337 24.88 31.97 14.51
C ASP A 337 25.52 32.09 13.12
N ASP A 338 26.65 32.79 13.04
CA ASP A 338 27.40 32.98 11.78
C ASP A 338 28.15 31.71 11.35
N VAL A 339 28.44 30.79 12.29
CA VAL A 339 29.14 29.53 12.03
C VAL A 339 28.16 28.50 11.48
N SER A 340 27.07 28.29 12.22
CA SER A 340 26.00 27.35 11.84
C SER A 340 25.05 27.92 10.80
N LYS A 341 25.21 29.21 10.45
CA LYS A 341 24.44 29.96 9.44
C LYS A 341 22.93 29.87 9.65
N TYR A 342 22.44 30.24 10.83
CA TYR A 342 21.00 30.37 11.06
C TYR A 342 20.68 31.55 11.97
N ALA A 343 19.41 31.98 11.95
CA ALA A 343 18.86 32.88 12.96
C ALA A 343 17.57 32.29 13.54
N SER A 344 17.33 32.50 14.83
CA SER A 344 16.13 32.01 15.50
C SER A 344 15.52 33.15 16.29
N ILE A 345 14.24 33.46 16.04
CA ILE A 345 13.51 34.53 16.70
C ILE A 345 12.26 33.94 17.34
N CYS A 346 12.09 34.13 18.64
CA CYS A 346 10.89 33.74 19.37
C CYS A 346 10.07 34.97 19.73
N ILE A 347 8.75 34.92 19.55
CA ILE A 347 7.81 35.99 19.89
C ILE A 347 6.63 35.45 20.72
N GLY A 348 6.04 36.32 21.54
CA GLY A 348 4.92 36.00 22.44
C GLY A 348 4.61 37.16 23.36
N GLY A 349 3.60 37.01 24.22
CA GLY A 349 3.18 38.00 25.20
C GLY A 349 1.67 38.13 25.31
N ASN A 350 1.20 39.06 26.14
CA ASN A 350 -0.20 39.38 26.32
C ASN A 350 -0.76 40.15 25.10
N PHE A 351 -0.86 39.45 23.98
CA PHE A 351 -1.26 39.98 22.68
C PHE A 351 -1.96 38.90 21.84
N THR A 352 -3.00 39.27 21.10
CA THR A 352 -3.60 38.47 20.03
C THR A 352 -3.80 39.31 18.78
N GLY A 353 -3.78 38.64 17.63
CA GLY A 353 -3.94 39.26 16.31
C GLY A 353 -2.68 39.22 15.47
N ASN A 354 -2.66 40.02 14.41
CA ASN A 354 -1.58 40.01 13.43
C ASN A 354 -0.38 40.82 13.91
N ALA A 355 0.77 40.15 14.01
CA ALA A 355 2.08 40.73 14.23
C ALA A 355 2.89 40.75 12.92
N SER A 356 3.70 41.78 12.73
CA SER A 356 4.69 41.84 11.64
C SER A 356 6.09 41.79 12.23
N VAL A 357 6.85 40.74 11.91
CA VAL A 357 8.24 40.59 12.36
C VAL A 357 9.17 41.03 11.25
N LYS A 358 9.71 42.25 11.37
CA LYS A 358 10.65 42.83 10.41
C LYS A 358 12.07 42.47 10.80
N ILE A 359 12.73 41.63 10.00
CA ILE A 359 14.07 41.10 10.25
C ILE A 359 15.03 41.80 9.30
N ASN A 360 15.87 42.66 9.84
CA ASN A 360 16.86 43.46 9.11
C ASN A 360 18.27 42.94 9.37
N GLY A 361 19.23 43.40 8.56
CA GLY A 361 20.64 43.10 8.76
C GLY A 361 20.99 41.65 8.46
N ILE A 362 20.21 40.98 7.60
CA ILE A 362 20.45 39.60 7.18
C ILE A 362 21.82 39.53 6.50
N PRO A 363 22.77 38.73 7.02
CA PRO A 363 24.10 38.67 6.46
C PRO A 363 24.11 38.14 5.03
N ALA A 364 25.06 38.61 4.22
CA ALA A 364 25.18 38.24 2.81
C ALA A 364 25.30 36.73 2.56
N TYR A 365 25.84 35.97 3.53
CA TYR A 365 25.97 34.52 3.42
C TYR A 365 24.63 33.76 3.46
N PHE A 366 23.52 34.41 3.81
CA PHE A 366 22.18 33.84 3.64
C PHE A 366 21.70 33.87 2.17
N GLY A 367 22.32 34.69 1.32
CA GLY A 367 21.94 34.86 -0.08
C GLY A 367 20.83 35.88 -0.32
N SER A 368 20.30 35.91 -1.54
CA SER A 368 19.19 36.79 -1.95
C SER A 368 17.81 36.29 -1.52
N SER A 369 17.74 35.11 -0.92
CA SER A 369 16.52 34.54 -0.35
C SER A 369 16.84 33.73 0.92
N VAL A 370 15.87 33.65 1.82
CA VAL A 370 15.96 32.88 3.06
C VAL A 370 14.82 31.91 3.17
N LYS A 371 15.09 30.71 3.67
CA LYS A 371 14.04 29.77 4.05
C LYS A 371 13.63 30.07 5.49
N VAL A 372 12.34 30.27 5.69
CA VAL A 372 11.72 30.65 6.95
C VAL A 372 10.78 29.54 7.37
N ARG A 373 11.08 28.93 8.50
CA ARG A 373 10.18 28.02 9.21
C ARG A 373 9.50 28.77 10.34
N LEU A 374 8.18 28.92 10.25
CA LEU A 374 7.34 29.50 11.28
C LEU A 374 6.59 28.38 11.99
N GLU A 375 6.73 28.32 13.31
CA GLU A 375 6.10 27.31 14.16
C GLU A 375 5.60 27.94 15.46
N TYR A 376 4.72 27.24 16.17
CA TYR A 376 4.24 27.64 17.48
C TYR A 376 4.26 26.49 18.48
N VAL A 377 4.28 26.83 19.76
CA VAL A 377 4.02 25.91 20.85
C VAL A 377 2.70 26.29 21.52
N SER A 378 1.82 25.30 21.68
CA SER A 378 0.55 25.48 22.37
C SER A 378 0.71 25.38 23.88
N TRP A 379 -0.26 25.95 24.60
CA TRP A 379 -0.36 25.83 26.04
C TRP A 379 -1.82 25.96 26.48
N SER A 380 -2.28 25.03 27.31
CA SER A 380 -3.63 25.03 27.88
C SER A 380 -3.65 24.86 29.40
N GLY A 381 -2.46 24.83 30.02
CA GLY A 381 -2.27 24.60 31.45
C GLY A 381 -0.89 24.00 31.74
N LYS A 382 -0.31 24.32 32.89
CA LYS A 382 1.01 23.82 33.34
C LYS A 382 1.08 22.30 33.56
N ASP A 383 -0.06 21.67 33.84
CA ASP A 383 -0.16 20.23 34.06
C ASP A 383 -0.56 19.45 32.80
N ASN A 384 -0.79 20.16 31.68
CA ASN A 384 -1.16 19.53 30.43
C ASN A 384 0.11 19.23 29.61
N PRO A 385 0.37 17.96 29.25
CA PRO A 385 1.53 17.62 28.44
C PRO A 385 1.37 18.17 27.02
N VAL A 386 2.49 18.55 26.41
CA VAL A 386 2.56 19.00 25.02
C VAL A 386 3.61 18.14 24.33
N ALA A 387 3.22 17.44 23.26
CA ALA A 387 4.09 16.47 22.59
C ALA A 387 5.26 17.15 21.85
N GLY A 388 5.03 18.35 21.32
CA GLY A 388 6.00 19.05 20.49
C GLY A 388 5.45 20.39 19.99
N THR A 389 6.12 20.91 18.97
CA THR A 389 5.79 22.18 18.33
C THR A 389 5.03 21.95 17.03
N SER A 390 4.18 22.89 16.65
CA SER A 390 3.35 22.79 15.45
C SER A 390 3.86 23.74 14.36
N LEU A 391 4.11 23.20 13.16
CA LEU A 391 4.50 23.98 11.99
C LEU A 391 3.30 24.80 11.48
N ILE A 392 3.52 26.10 11.23
CA ILE A 392 2.57 26.99 10.56
C ILE A 392 2.92 27.10 9.08
N SER A 393 4.19 27.39 8.78
CA SER A 393 4.66 27.49 7.40
C SER A 393 6.15 27.20 7.29
N ASN A 394 6.57 26.80 6.10
CA ASN A 394 7.96 26.61 5.71
C ASN A 394 8.12 27.19 4.30
N SER A 395 8.56 28.44 4.21
CA SER A 395 8.44 29.25 3.00
C SER A 395 9.72 30.00 2.69
N VAL A 396 9.97 30.28 1.41
CA VAL A 396 11.12 31.08 0.97
C VAL A 396 10.70 32.54 0.86
N PHE A 397 11.49 33.43 1.45
CA PHE A 397 11.32 34.88 1.39
C PHE A 397 12.49 35.50 0.64
N ASN A 398 12.20 36.40 -0.30
CA ASN A 398 13.23 37.20 -0.96
C ASN A 398 13.79 38.24 0.03
N VAL A 399 15.11 38.30 0.13
CA VAL A 399 15.81 39.29 0.93
C VAL A 399 15.90 40.58 0.13
N ASN A 400 15.14 41.60 0.55
CA ASN A 400 15.13 42.90 -0.09
C ASN A 400 15.92 43.89 0.78
N ASN A 401 17.02 44.43 0.25
CA ASN A 401 17.92 45.33 0.97
C ASN A 401 18.32 44.77 2.35
N GLY A 402 18.75 43.51 2.39
CA GLY A 402 19.19 42.82 3.61
C GLY A 402 18.07 42.59 4.64
N SER A 403 16.81 42.61 4.22
CA SER A 403 15.65 42.52 5.12
C SER A 403 14.54 41.61 4.60
N VAL A 404 13.78 41.00 5.51
CA VAL A 404 12.50 40.31 5.24
C VAL A 404 11.46 40.70 6.30
N THR A 405 10.17 40.63 5.95
CA THR A 405 9.07 40.77 6.91
C THR A 405 8.25 39.50 6.93
N VAL A 406 8.14 38.88 8.11
CA VAL A 406 7.38 37.64 8.32
C VAL A 406 6.09 37.97 9.06
N PRO A 407 4.91 37.77 8.46
CA PRO A 407 3.64 37.93 9.15
C PRO A 407 3.40 36.77 10.11
N VAL A 408 2.95 37.05 11.32
CA VAL A 408 2.60 36.03 12.33
C VAL A 408 1.22 36.34 12.89
N ASN A 409 0.29 35.38 12.78
CA ASN A 409 -1.01 35.48 13.41
C ASN A 409 -0.95 34.86 14.82
N VAL A 410 -0.97 35.71 15.84
CA VAL A 410 -0.97 35.31 17.25
C VAL A 410 -2.40 34.99 17.67
N THR A 411 -2.70 33.69 17.79
CA THR A 411 -4.06 33.18 18.05
C THR A 411 -4.37 33.06 19.54
N SER A 412 -3.35 33.05 20.40
CA SER A 412 -3.49 32.89 21.85
C SER A 412 -2.37 33.60 22.59
N ILE A 413 -2.71 34.32 23.66
CA ILE A 413 -1.75 34.97 24.57
C ILE A 413 -0.86 33.95 25.32
N TYR A 414 -1.26 32.68 25.34
CA TYR A 414 -0.52 31.62 26.03
C TYR A 414 0.54 30.96 25.14
N TYR A 415 0.50 31.19 23.83
CA TYR A 415 1.37 30.52 22.87
C TYR A 415 2.63 31.32 22.66
N ALA A 416 3.70 30.63 22.27
CA ALA A 416 4.90 31.26 21.73
C ALA A 416 5.13 30.79 20.30
N TYR A 417 5.71 31.65 19.49
CA TYR A 417 5.97 31.43 18.08
C TYR A 417 7.46 31.53 17.82
N ARG A 418 8.00 30.69 16.93
CA ARG A 418 9.38 30.75 16.50
C ARG A 418 9.47 30.91 15.00
N ILE A 419 10.28 31.87 14.58
CA ILE A 419 10.71 32.10 13.21
C ILE A 419 12.17 31.64 13.15
N TYR A 420 12.42 30.56 12.42
CA TYR A 420 13.75 30.02 12.19
C TYR A 420 14.18 30.29 10.75
N LEU A 421 15.28 31.01 10.57
CA LEU A 421 15.83 31.40 9.27
C LEU A 421 17.09 30.61 8.99
N GLU A 422 17.17 30.08 7.79
CA GLU A 422 18.37 29.47 7.24
C GLU A 422 18.60 30.01 5.81
N PRO A 423 19.86 30.00 5.30
CA PRO A 423 20.14 30.30 3.91
C PRO A 423 19.20 29.49 3.02
N SER A 424 18.57 30.16 2.05
CA SER A 424 17.88 29.43 0.98
C SER A 424 18.96 28.91 0.05
N VAL A 425 19.70 27.88 0.47
CA VAL A 425 20.44 27.06 -0.48
C VAL A 425 19.38 26.45 -1.37
N ASN A 426 19.21 27.02 -2.57
CA ASN A 426 18.64 26.28 -3.68
C ASN A 426 19.66 25.18 -3.96
N THR A 427 19.68 24.12 -3.15
CA THR A 427 20.43 22.93 -3.49
C THR A 427 19.78 22.45 -4.78
N PRO A 428 20.48 22.51 -5.92
CA PRO A 428 19.91 22.01 -7.16
C PRO A 428 19.51 20.56 -6.91
N SER A 429 18.31 20.17 -7.35
CA SER A 429 17.88 18.79 -7.33
C SER A 429 18.16 18.16 -8.68
N VAL A 430 18.42 16.85 -8.68
CA VAL A 430 18.60 16.06 -9.89
C VAL A 430 17.64 14.88 -9.87
N THR A 431 16.96 14.65 -11.00
CA THR A 431 16.08 13.50 -11.20
C THR A 431 16.37 12.89 -12.55
N ILE A 432 16.33 11.55 -12.63
CA ILE A 432 16.36 10.86 -13.93
C ILE A 432 14.97 10.99 -14.55
N ALA A 433 14.90 11.76 -15.64
CA ALA A 433 13.68 12.02 -16.41
C ALA A 433 13.40 10.90 -17.42
N VAL A 434 14.45 10.31 -17.98
CA VAL A 434 14.39 9.19 -18.93
C VAL A 434 15.51 8.21 -18.55
N PRO A 435 15.26 6.89 -18.50
CA PRO A 435 13.98 6.24 -18.73
C PRO A 435 13.02 6.38 -17.52
N ALA A 436 11.75 6.00 -17.70
CA ALA A 436 10.75 5.99 -16.63
C ALA A 436 11.15 4.99 -15.52
N LYS A 437 10.46 5.04 -14.36
CA LYS A 437 10.72 4.08 -13.28
C LYS A 437 10.39 2.66 -13.78
N ASP A 438 11.24 1.69 -13.45
CA ASP A 438 11.04 0.26 -13.76
C ASP A 438 10.90 -0.02 -15.27
N THR A 439 11.58 0.80 -16.10
CA THR A 439 11.54 0.62 -17.55
C THR A 439 12.15 -0.71 -17.94
N VAL A 440 11.43 -1.46 -18.75
CA VAL A 440 11.90 -2.71 -19.35
C VAL A 440 12.33 -2.45 -20.78
N VAL A 441 13.54 -2.88 -21.13
CA VAL A 441 14.10 -2.72 -22.48
C VAL A 441 14.51 -4.06 -23.06
N ALA A 442 14.50 -4.20 -24.39
CA ALA A 442 15.04 -5.39 -25.06
C ALA A 442 16.55 -5.58 -24.75
N ASN A 443 17.05 -6.80 -24.88
CA ASN A 443 18.48 -7.08 -24.84
C ASN A 443 18.92 -7.66 -26.20
N PRO A 444 19.90 -7.05 -26.90
CA PRO A 444 20.64 -5.82 -26.56
C PRO A 444 19.83 -4.54 -26.81
N SER A 445 20.11 -3.47 -26.07
CA SER A 445 19.52 -2.16 -26.32
C SER A 445 20.45 -1.01 -25.91
N ASP A 446 20.32 0.11 -26.62
CA ASP A 446 20.96 1.38 -26.26
C ASP A 446 19.90 2.29 -25.63
N VAL A 447 20.04 2.53 -24.33
CA VAL A 447 19.03 3.27 -23.55
C VAL A 447 19.49 4.71 -23.34
N LEU A 448 18.71 5.67 -23.84
CA LEU A 448 18.92 7.08 -23.53
C LEU A 448 18.59 7.34 -22.05
N VAL A 449 19.53 7.92 -21.33
CA VAL A 449 19.33 8.45 -19.99
C VAL A 449 19.38 9.97 -20.03
N ARG A 450 18.37 10.62 -19.45
CA ARG A 450 18.31 12.08 -19.31
C ARG A 450 18.04 12.45 -17.86
N ALA A 451 18.78 13.41 -17.34
CA ALA A 451 18.51 14.02 -16.05
C ALA A 451 17.89 15.41 -16.20
N ASN A 452 16.94 15.74 -15.32
CA ASN A 452 16.46 17.10 -15.09
C ASN A 452 17.12 17.65 -13.83
N VAL A 453 17.68 18.86 -13.94
CA VAL A 453 18.29 19.59 -12.83
C VAL A 453 17.48 20.85 -12.57
N SER A 454 17.08 21.12 -11.33
CA SER A 454 16.20 22.24 -10.99
C SER A 454 16.83 23.62 -11.17
N ASP A 455 18.16 23.72 -11.02
CA ASP A 455 18.95 24.93 -11.31
C ASP A 455 20.29 24.54 -11.96
N PRO A 456 20.33 24.38 -13.30
CA PRO A 456 21.55 24.01 -14.03
C PRO A 456 22.67 25.04 -13.90
N SER A 457 22.37 26.29 -13.56
CA SER A 457 23.37 27.36 -13.45
C SER A 457 24.16 27.30 -12.12
N ALA A 458 23.62 26.59 -11.12
CA ALA A 458 24.18 26.44 -9.79
C ALA A 458 25.14 25.24 -9.65
N ILE A 459 25.22 24.35 -10.66
CA ILE A 459 26.07 23.15 -10.60
C ILE A 459 27.47 23.36 -11.19
N ASN A 460 28.46 22.65 -10.63
CA ASN A 460 29.79 22.48 -11.20
C ASN A 460 29.80 21.32 -12.20
N ASP A 461 29.22 20.18 -11.80
CA ASP A 461 29.17 18.98 -12.63
C ASP A 461 27.97 18.07 -12.36
N LEU A 462 27.68 17.20 -13.33
CA LEU A 462 26.75 16.07 -13.29
C LEU A 462 27.45 14.80 -13.82
N LYS A 463 27.25 13.68 -13.13
CA LYS A 463 27.76 12.34 -13.51
C LYS A 463 26.63 11.32 -13.42
N PHE A 464 26.55 10.41 -14.40
CA PHE A 464 25.64 9.26 -14.34
C PHE A 464 26.37 8.04 -13.79
N PHE A 465 25.66 7.18 -13.08
CA PHE A 465 26.17 5.93 -12.55
C PHE A 465 25.23 4.78 -12.93
N VAL A 466 25.81 3.61 -13.19
CA VAL A 466 25.12 2.34 -13.40
C VAL A 466 25.68 1.33 -12.42
N ASN A 467 24.81 0.75 -11.57
CA ASN A 467 25.21 -0.18 -10.51
C ASN A 467 26.37 0.37 -9.63
N GLY A 468 26.34 1.69 -9.36
CA GLY A 468 27.35 2.39 -8.57
C GLY A 468 28.64 2.76 -9.32
N VAL A 469 28.80 2.36 -10.59
CA VAL A 469 29.97 2.69 -11.42
C VAL A 469 29.66 3.85 -12.35
N GLN A 470 30.53 4.86 -12.43
CA GLN A 470 30.31 6.01 -13.31
C GLN A 470 30.20 5.55 -14.77
N SER A 471 29.16 6.01 -15.46
CA SER A 471 28.90 5.73 -16.88
C SER A 471 28.93 7.03 -17.69
N GLY A 472 29.80 7.08 -18.69
CA GLY A 472 29.96 8.26 -19.55
C GLY A 472 30.82 9.38 -18.94
N LYS A 473 30.74 10.56 -19.58
CA LYS A 473 31.54 11.75 -19.21
C LYS A 473 30.85 12.57 -18.13
N THR A 474 31.66 13.36 -17.42
CA THR A 474 31.17 14.44 -16.55
C THR A 474 30.62 15.59 -17.39
N LEU A 475 29.42 16.07 -17.06
CA LEU A 475 28.71 17.12 -17.79
C LEU A 475 28.62 18.39 -16.95
N THR A 476 28.83 19.56 -17.54
CA THR A 476 28.82 20.86 -16.82
C THR A 476 27.72 21.81 -17.28
N ALA A 477 26.97 21.44 -18.32
CA ALA A 477 25.88 22.23 -18.88
C ALA A 477 24.83 21.31 -19.56
N PRO A 478 23.56 21.74 -19.68
CA PRO A 478 22.52 20.98 -20.37
C PRO A 478 22.77 20.89 -21.90
N PRO A 479 22.24 19.85 -22.58
CA PRO A 479 21.39 18.79 -22.05
C PRO A 479 22.18 17.73 -21.26
N PHE A 480 21.65 17.34 -20.10
CA PHE A 480 22.26 16.31 -19.26
C PHE A 480 21.81 14.92 -19.71
N THR A 481 22.50 14.36 -20.70
CA THR A 481 22.16 13.06 -21.28
C THR A 481 23.37 12.13 -21.43
N THR A 482 23.14 10.82 -21.29
CA THR A 482 24.10 9.76 -21.64
C THR A 482 23.36 8.58 -22.29
N THR A 483 24.08 7.70 -22.98
CA THR A 483 23.53 6.47 -23.55
C THR A 483 24.12 5.27 -22.82
N LEU A 484 23.26 4.38 -22.32
CA LEU A 484 23.66 3.13 -21.69
C LEU A 484 23.61 1.99 -22.71
N ASN A 485 24.78 1.39 -22.95
CA ASN A 485 24.92 0.24 -23.83
C ASN A 485 24.63 -1.05 -23.03
N ILE A 486 23.40 -1.53 -23.08
CA ILE A 486 23.01 -2.77 -22.40
C ILE A 486 23.23 -3.93 -23.36
N ARG A 487 24.05 -4.91 -22.93
CA ARG A 487 24.49 -6.05 -23.75
C ARG A 487 24.31 -7.40 -23.07
N THR A 488 23.99 -7.40 -21.78
CA THR A 488 23.76 -8.60 -20.98
C THR A 488 22.40 -8.48 -20.31
N ALA A 489 21.70 -9.59 -20.11
CA ALA A 489 20.46 -9.57 -19.35
C ALA A 489 20.78 -9.26 -17.87
N GLY A 490 19.96 -8.44 -17.23
CA GLY A 490 20.11 -8.09 -15.82
C GLY A 490 19.33 -6.86 -15.40
N VAL A 491 19.54 -6.49 -14.14
CA VAL A 491 18.98 -5.29 -13.51
C VAL A 491 20.06 -4.23 -13.43
N TYR A 492 19.74 -3.04 -13.93
CA TYR A 492 20.64 -1.89 -13.98
C TYR A 492 20.06 -0.74 -13.18
N ALA A 493 20.66 -0.43 -12.04
CA ALA A 493 20.32 0.73 -11.22
C ALA A 493 21.05 1.97 -11.74
N VAL A 494 20.30 2.94 -12.25
CA VAL A 494 20.82 4.19 -12.81
C VAL A 494 20.57 5.35 -11.84
N THR A 495 21.62 6.09 -11.52
CA THR A 495 21.53 7.35 -10.75
C THR A 495 22.28 8.47 -11.47
N ALA A 496 21.97 9.71 -11.10
CA ALA A 496 22.77 10.87 -11.45
C ALA A 496 23.24 11.56 -10.16
N GLU A 497 24.51 11.91 -10.09
CA GLU A 497 25.09 12.77 -9.04
C GLU A 497 25.33 14.15 -9.64
N ILE A 498 24.97 15.20 -8.91
CA ILE A 498 25.42 16.57 -9.18
C ILE A 498 26.30 17.06 -8.04
N THR A 499 27.33 17.83 -8.40
CA THR A 499 28.09 18.64 -7.46
C THR A 499 27.76 20.10 -7.70
N ASP A 500 27.30 20.83 -6.68
CA ASP A 500 27.04 22.26 -6.79
C ASP A 500 28.31 23.12 -6.68
N LYS A 501 28.20 24.42 -6.97
CA LYS A 501 29.32 25.40 -6.84
C LYS A 501 29.85 25.56 -5.41
N ASN A 502 29.10 25.13 -4.41
CA ASN A 502 29.48 25.12 -3.00
C ASN A 502 30.04 23.75 -2.57
N ASN A 503 30.31 22.85 -3.51
CA ASN A 503 30.76 21.47 -3.31
C ASN A 503 29.77 20.54 -2.59
N ASN A 504 28.48 20.90 -2.53
CA ASN A 504 27.45 19.98 -2.07
C ASN A 504 27.16 18.93 -3.14
N LYS A 505 26.98 17.68 -2.71
CA LYS A 505 26.63 16.56 -3.59
C LYS A 505 25.17 16.16 -3.41
N VAL A 506 24.46 15.99 -4.51
CA VAL A 506 23.10 15.44 -4.53
C VAL A 506 23.04 14.28 -5.51
N VAL A 507 22.50 13.16 -5.06
CA VAL A 507 22.29 11.97 -5.89
C VAL A 507 20.80 11.81 -6.12
N SER A 508 20.39 11.57 -7.36
CA SER A 508 19.01 11.27 -7.69
C SER A 508 18.57 9.96 -7.04
N SER A 509 17.27 9.79 -6.82
CA SER A 509 16.72 8.45 -6.63
C SER A 509 17.11 7.55 -7.81
N GLY A 510 17.38 6.28 -7.52
CA GLY A 510 17.70 5.29 -8.55
C GLY A 510 16.50 5.04 -9.48
N LYS A 511 16.78 4.88 -10.77
CA LYS A 511 15.87 4.28 -11.74
C LYS A 511 16.36 2.87 -12.03
N ILE A 512 15.48 1.90 -11.88
CA ILE A 512 15.78 0.54 -12.30
C ILE A 512 15.44 0.42 -13.79
N ILE A 513 16.42 -0.01 -14.57
CA ILE A 513 16.21 -0.52 -15.92
C ILE A 513 16.31 -2.04 -15.81
N ARG A 514 15.26 -2.73 -16.21
CA ARG A 514 15.28 -4.18 -16.36
C ARG A 514 15.47 -4.47 -17.84
N THR A 515 16.33 -5.42 -18.18
CA THR A 515 16.21 -6.02 -19.50
C THR A 515 15.10 -7.05 -19.46
N ALA A 516 14.26 -7.11 -20.49
CA ALA A 516 13.35 -8.24 -20.66
C ALA A 516 14.20 -9.52 -20.65
N ILE A 517 14.00 -10.34 -19.63
CA ILE A 517 14.30 -11.77 -19.72
C ILE A 517 13.16 -12.30 -20.60
N ALA A 518 13.48 -13.02 -21.67
CA ALA A 518 12.45 -13.68 -22.45
C ALA A 518 11.59 -14.51 -21.49
N GLN A 519 10.25 -14.43 -21.61
CA GLN A 519 9.39 -15.37 -20.90
C GLN A 519 9.82 -16.77 -21.31
N VAL A 520 10.19 -17.57 -20.32
CA VAL A 520 10.64 -18.95 -20.50
C VAL A 520 9.96 -19.81 -19.47
N GLY A 521 9.67 -21.05 -19.85
CA GLY A 521 9.10 -22.04 -18.96
C GLY A 521 9.87 -22.16 -17.64
N TYR A 522 9.18 -22.55 -16.58
CA TYR A 522 9.82 -22.88 -15.31
C TYR A 522 10.95 -23.90 -15.50
N ASN A 523 12.09 -23.69 -14.85
CA ASN A 523 13.34 -24.44 -15.11
C ASN A 523 13.77 -24.48 -16.59
N TYR A 524 13.38 -23.46 -17.37
CA TYR A 524 13.62 -23.34 -18.81
C TYR A 524 12.99 -24.48 -19.64
N GLN A 525 11.86 -25.04 -19.19
CA GLN A 525 11.13 -26.11 -19.87
C GLN A 525 9.63 -25.83 -19.94
N SER A 526 8.99 -26.19 -21.05
CA SER A 526 7.53 -26.18 -21.14
C SER A 526 6.94 -27.38 -20.43
N HIS A 527 5.84 -27.18 -19.71
CA HIS A 527 5.05 -28.28 -19.12
C HIS A 527 4.36 -29.08 -20.21
N THR A 528 4.23 -30.40 -20.06
CA THR A 528 3.55 -31.23 -21.07
C THR A 528 2.05 -31.33 -20.78
N ILE A 529 1.22 -31.21 -21.82
CA ILE A 529 -0.21 -31.52 -21.79
C ILE A 529 -0.47 -32.67 -22.78
N PRO A 530 -1.03 -33.83 -22.37
CA PRO A 530 -1.55 -34.13 -21.03
C PRO A 530 -0.45 -34.26 -19.97
N GLY A 531 -0.77 -33.96 -18.72
CA GLY A 531 0.17 -33.92 -17.61
C GLY A 531 -0.29 -33.08 -16.42
N THR A 532 0.56 -32.95 -15.40
CA THR A 532 0.33 -32.12 -14.21
C THR A 532 1.22 -30.88 -14.26
N ILE A 533 0.66 -29.72 -13.94
CA ILE A 533 1.33 -28.43 -13.82
C ILE A 533 1.16 -27.95 -12.38
N GLN A 534 2.25 -27.80 -11.63
CA GLN A 534 2.21 -27.20 -10.29
C GLN A 534 2.00 -25.68 -10.42
N SER A 535 1.19 -25.07 -9.55
CA SER A 535 0.83 -23.66 -9.69
C SER A 535 2.00 -22.74 -9.36
N GLU A 536 2.91 -23.17 -8.49
CA GLU A 536 4.16 -22.48 -8.17
C GLU A 536 5.22 -22.56 -9.29
N GLU A 537 5.00 -23.39 -10.31
CA GLU A 537 5.87 -23.58 -11.48
C GLU A 537 5.45 -22.71 -12.68
N PHE A 538 4.96 -21.50 -12.41
CA PHE A 538 4.70 -20.47 -13.42
C PHE A 538 6.00 -20.00 -14.10
N ASP A 539 5.89 -19.38 -15.28
CA ASP A 539 7.04 -19.02 -16.09
C ASP A 539 8.00 -18.03 -15.40
N LEU A 540 9.26 -18.07 -15.84
CA LEU A 540 10.24 -17.04 -15.53
C LEU A 540 10.04 -15.88 -16.51
N GLY A 541 10.14 -14.63 -16.04
CA GLY A 541 10.00 -13.44 -16.88
C GLY A 541 9.67 -12.17 -16.10
N GLY A 542 9.19 -12.33 -14.87
CA GLY A 542 8.92 -11.25 -13.92
C GLY A 542 7.51 -10.67 -14.03
N ASN A 543 7.17 -9.86 -13.03
CA ASN A 543 5.87 -9.22 -12.87
C ASN A 543 5.52 -8.33 -14.08
N GLY A 544 4.31 -8.48 -14.60
CA GLY A 544 3.80 -7.87 -15.83
C GLY A 544 4.16 -8.61 -17.12
N PHE A 545 5.00 -9.66 -17.07
CA PHE A 545 5.38 -10.47 -18.24
C PHE A 545 4.93 -11.92 -18.10
N ALA A 546 5.48 -12.66 -17.13
CA ALA A 546 5.17 -14.08 -16.90
C ALA A 546 4.12 -14.30 -15.80
N TYR A 547 3.91 -13.30 -14.94
CA TYR A 547 2.85 -13.26 -13.94
C TYR A 547 2.46 -11.80 -13.66
N LEU A 548 1.34 -11.57 -12.98
CA LEU A 548 1.00 -10.30 -12.35
C LEU A 548 0.68 -10.53 -10.88
N ASP A 549 1.44 -9.84 -10.02
CA ASP A 549 1.15 -9.71 -8.60
C ASP A 549 1.03 -8.23 -8.27
N ASN A 550 -0.03 -7.84 -7.55
CA ASN A 550 -0.30 -6.44 -7.25
C ASN A 550 0.53 -5.91 -6.07
N THR A 551 1.19 -6.79 -5.32
CA THR A 551 1.99 -6.44 -4.15
C THR A 551 3.47 -6.70 -4.40
N PRO A 552 4.37 -5.71 -4.21
CA PRO A 552 5.80 -5.96 -4.35
C PRO A 552 6.33 -6.90 -3.25
N GLY A 553 6.94 -8.02 -3.64
CA GLY A 553 7.40 -9.09 -2.77
C GLY A 553 6.28 -9.88 -2.08
N SER A 554 6.62 -11.05 -1.54
CA SER A 554 5.61 -11.92 -0.94
C SER A 554 5.08 -11.42 0.42
N SER A 555 3.76 -11.47 0.57
CA SER A 555 2.94 -11.24 1.76
C SER A 555 2.91 -12.45 2.72
N VAL A 556 3.44 -13.60 2.31
CA VAL A 556 3.46 -14.83 3.12
C VAL A 556 4.48 -14.71 4.25
N THR A 557 4.06 -14.99 5.49
CA THR A 557 4.97 -15.03 6.65
C THR A 557 4.82 -16.33 7.45
N PRO A 558 5.91 -17.11 7.66
CA PRO A 558 7.27 -16.91 7.15
C PRO A 558 7.39 -17.23 5.65
N LEU A 559 8.34 -16.57 4.97
CA LEU A 559 8.64 -16.85 3.58
C LEU A 559 9.10 -18.30 3.37
N VAL A 560 8.60 -18.94 2.31
CA VAL A 560 9.08 -20.24 1.88
C VAL A 560 10.33 -20.12 1.02
N ASN A 561 11.25 -21.09 1.13
CA ASN A 561 12.47 -21.12 0.31
C ASN A 561 12.20 -21.83 -1.03
N TYR A 562 11.47 -21.16 -1.93
CA TYR A 562 11.18 -21.66 -3.28
C TYR A 562 11.59 -20.65 -4.36
N ARG A 563 10.82 -19.56 -4.51
CA ARG A 563 11.07 -18.46 -5.47
C ARG A 563 11.10 -17.12 -4.74
N THR A 564 12.18 -16.89 -3.99
CA THR A 564 12.28 -15.78 -3.02
C THR A 564 12.59 -14.42 -3.66
N ASP A 565 12.84 -14.38 -4.97
CA ASP A 565 13.21 -13.18 -5.74
C ASP A 565 12.09 -12.69 -6.67
N GLU A 566 10.88 -13.25 -6.53
CA GLU A 566 9.69 -12.88 -7.29
C GLU A 566 8.56 -12.43 -6.35
N ASP A 567 7.53 -11.80 -6.92
CA ASP A 567 6.47 -11.15 -6.14
C ASP A 567 5.33 -12.12 -5.77
N VAL A 568 5.15 -13.20 -6.53
CA VAL A 568 4.03 -14.16 -6.32
C VAL A 568 4.07 -14.77 -4.93
N ASP A 569 2.91 -14.80 -4.29
CA ASP A 569 2.71 -15.36 -2.96
C ASP A 569 2.64 -16.90 -2.94
N ILE A 570 3.70 -17.52 -2.41
CA ILE A 570 3.86 -18.99 -2.32
C ILE A 570 3.96 -19.40 -0.85
N GLU A 571 3.17 -20.39 -0.43
CA GLU A 571 3.18 -20.94 0.93
C GLU A 571 3.34 -22.48 0.94
N ASN A 572 3.59 -23.05 2.13
CA ASN A 572 3.67 -24.52 2.28
C ASN A 572 2.27 -25.13 2.15
N CYS A 573 2.14 -26.17 1.32
CA CYS A 573 0.88 -26.85 1.08
C CYS A 573 0.68 -28.03 2.05
N THR A 574 -0.51 -28.13 2.66
CA THR A 574 -0.88 -29.26 3.53
C THR A 574 -1.77 -30.30 2.84
N ASP A 575 -1.94 -30.21 1.51
CA ASP A 575 -2.66 -31.22 0.74
C ASP A 575 -1.92 -32.57 0.72
N ALA A 576 -2.61 -33.62 0.25
CA ALA A 576 -1.99 -34.91 -0.01
C ALA A 576 -0.84 -34.76 -1.01
N GLY A 577 0.40 -35.04 -0.58
CA GLY A 577 1.62 -34.87 -1.37
C GLY A 577 2.56 -33.77 -0.85
N GLY A 578 2.06 -32.84 -0.02
CA GLY A 578 2.83 -31.70 0.47
C GLY A 578 3.21 -30.74 -0.65
N GLY A 579 4.40 -30.13 -0.57
CA GLY A 579 4.89 -29.17 -1.59
C GLY A 579 4.49 -27.74 -1.28
N TYR A 580 4.19 -26.97 -2.32
CA TYR A 580 3.79 -25.57 -2.20
C TYR A 580 2.43 -25.33 -2.85
N ASN A 581 1.83 -24.18 -2.54
CA ASN A 581 0.68 -23.68 -3.25
C ASN A 581 0.79 -22.17 -3.41
N ILE A 582 0.11 -21.62 -4.42
CA ILE A 582 -0.14 -20.18 -4.49
C ILE A 582 -1.15 -19.84 -3.40
N GLY A 583 -0.86 -18.80 -2.63
CA GLY A 583 -1.74 -18.25 -1.60
C GLY A 583 -1.89 -16.74 -1.78
N TYR A 584 -2.73 -16.09 -0.95
CA TYR A 584 -2.91 -14.63 -0.93
C TYR A 584 -3.29 -13.94 -2.27
N ALA A 585 -3.53 -14.72 -3.33
CA ALA A 585 -3.80 -14.21 -4.67
C ALA A 585 -5.03 -13.29 -4.71
N THR A 586 -4.85 -12.07 -5.21
CA THR A 586 -5.86 -11.01 -5.21
C THR A 586 -6.60 -10.89 -6.55
N ALA A 587 -7.73 -10.19 -6.55
CA ALA A 587 -8.56 -10.06 -7.73
C ALA A 587 -7.78 -9.45 -8.92
N GLY A 588 -7.85 -10.12 -10.08
CA GLY A 588 -7.21 -9.69 -11.33
C GLY A 588 -5.73 -10.09 -11.51
N GLU A 589 -5.10 -10.71 -10.51
CA GLU A 589 -3.77 -11.31 -10.66
C GLU A 589 -3.78 -12.49 -11.63
N TRP A 590 -2.62 -12.83 -12.19
CA TRP A 590 -2.52 -13.93 -13.15
C TRP A 590 -1.14 -14.59 -13.17
N LEU A 591 -1.11 -15.85 -13.59
CA LEU A 591 0.08 -16.68 -13.74
C LEU A 591 0.11 -17.28 -15.15
N GLU A 592 1.22 -17.20 -15.85
CA GLU A 592 1.41 -17.86 -17.14
C GLU A 592 2.33 -19.08 -17.05
N TYR A 593 2.05 -20.05 -17.91
CA TYR A 593 2.76 -21.31 -18.01
C TYR A 593 3.02 -21.59 -19.49
N SER A 594 4.29 -21.77 -19.85
CA SER A 594 4.71 -22.32 -21.13
C SER A 594 4.34 -23.80 -21.13
N VAL A 595 3.46 -24.19 -22.05
CA VAL A 595 2.96 -25.56 -22.15
C VAL A 595 3.16 -26.11 -23.55
N LYS A 596 3.49 -27.39 -23.64
CA LYS A 596 3.57 -28.16 -24.87
C LYS A 596 2.41 -29.15 -24.92
N VAL A 597 1.40 -28.83 -25.72
CA VAL A 597 0.28 -29.72 -25.99
C VAL A 597 0.72 -30.77 -27.00
N ALA A 598 0.67 -32.04 -26.58
CA ALA A 598 1.18 -33.16 -27.35
C ALA A 598 0.39 -33.41 -28.65
N LYS A 599 -0.94 -33.18 -28.62
CA LYS A 599 -1.83 -33.47 -29.74
C LYS A 599 -3.02 -32.50 -29.76
N THR A 600 -3.46 -32.11 -30.96
CA THR A 600 -4.68 -31.32 -31.12
C THR A 600 -5.88 -32.16 -30.71
N GLY A 601 -6.72 -31.66 -29.80
CA GLY A 601 -7.83 -32.43 -29.26
C GLY A 601 -8.61 -31.69 -28.18
N LYS A 602 -9.48 -32.43 -27.51
CA LYS A 602 -10.21 -31.97 -26.32
C LYS A 602 -9.51 -32.51 -25.07
N TYR A 603 -9.42 -31.72 -24.02
CA TYR A 603 -8.78 -32.08 -22.76
C TYR A 603 -9.71 -31.84 -21.58
N ASN A 604 -9.71 -32.73 -20.59
CA ASN A 604 -10.33 -32.47 -19.30
C ASN A 604 -9.30 -31.85 -18.36
N LEU A 605 -9.69 -30.80 -17.66
CA LEU A 605 -8.91 -30.17 -16.59
C LEU A 605 -9.43 -30.62 -15.23
N ALA A 606 -8.53 -31.01 -14.34
CA ALA A 606 -8.77 -31.11 -12.91
C ALA A 606 -7.92 -30.05 -12.18
N LEU A 607 -8.57 -29.04 -11.60
CA LEU A 607 -7.93 -27.94 -10.87
C LEU A 607 -8.05 -28.17 -9.35
N ARG A 608 -6.91 -28.22 -8.65
CA ARG A 608 -6.84 -28.47 -7.20
C ARG A 608 -6.79 -27.17 -6.42
N VAL A 609 -7.83 -26.90 -5.62
CA VAL A 609 -8.06 -25.59 -5.00
C VAL A 609 -8.49 -25.69 -3.54
N ALA A 610 -8.27 -24.60 -2.80
CA ALA A 610 -8.80 -24.38 -1.46
C ALA A 610 -9.28 -22.93 -1.31
N CYS A 611 -10.36 -22.72 -0.55
CA CYS A 611 -10.96 -21.40 -0.37
C CYS A 611 -11.76 -21.33 0.94
N ASN A 612 -11.61 -20.24 1.69
CA ASN A 612 -12.42 -19.94 2.87
C ASN A 612 -13.35 -18.76 2.60
N GLY A 613 -14.42 -19.01 1.84
CA GLY A 613 -15.41 -18.02 1.44
C GLY A 613 -16.06 -18.35 0.10
N ASP A 614 -17.19 -17.70 -0.18
CA ASP A 614 -17.98 -17.91 -1.40
C ASP A 614 -17.65 -16.87 -2.50
N GLY A 615 -18.09 -17.12 -3.73
CA GLY A 615 -18.08 -16.13 -4.82
C GLY A 615 -16.74 -15.93 -5.53
N ARG A 616 -15.73 -16.76 -5.24
CA ARG A 616 -14.43 -16.74 -5.93
C ARG A 616 -14.52 -17.49 -7.25
N THR A 617 -13.79 -17.00 -8.24
CA THR A 617 -13.70 -17.63 -9.55
C THR A 617 -12.28 -17.53 -10.09
N VAL A 618 -11.91 -18.41 -11.01
CA VAL A 618 -10.72 -18.26 -11.86
C VAL A 618 -11.10 -18.44 -13.32
N ASN A 619 -10.25 -18.01 -14.26
CA ASN A 619 -10.40 -18.35 -15.66
C ASN A 619 -9.05 -18.73 -16.28
N LEU A 620 -9.12 -19.50 -17.35
CA LEU A 620 -7.99 -19.90 -18.17
C LEU A 620 -8.10 -19.33 -19.59
N THR A 621 -6.99 -18.80 -20.11
CA THR A 621 -6.79 -18.49 -21.52
C THR A 621 -5.60 -19.28 -22.06
N ILE A 622 -5.59 -19.56 -23.36
CA ILE A 622 -4.46 -20.16 -24.08
C ILE A 622 -4.12 -19.26 -25.28
N ASP A 623 -2.87 -18.81 -25.35
CA ASP A 623 -2.39 -17.79 -26.29
C ASP A 623 -3.27 -16.52 -26.32
N GLY A 624 -3.73 -16.10 -25.14
CA GLY A 624 -4.62 -14.95 -24.97
C GLY A 624 -6.09 -15.20 -25.36
N ASN A 625 -6.44 -16.36 -25.91
CA ASN A 625 -7.81 -16.74 -26.23
C ASN A 625 -8.47 -17.44 -25.05
N ALA A 626 -9.73 -17.12 -24.74
CA ALA A 626 -10.45 -17.75 -23.65
C ALA A 626 -10.59 -19.26 -23.85
N LEU A 627 -10.02 -20.04 -22.94
CA LEU A 627 -10.21 -21.50 -22.84
C LEU A 627 -11.42 -21.83 -21.97
N THR A 628 -11.71 -20.96 -21.00
CA THR A 628 -12.87 -21.03 -20.10
C THR A 628 -13.47 -19.64 -19.92
N SER A 629 -14.76 -19.55 -19.59
CA SER A 629 -15.43 -18.28 -19.30
C SER A 629 -15.24 -17.84 -17.85
N SER A 630 -15.58 -18.69 -16.90
CA SER A 630 -15.36 -18.52 -15.45
C SER A 630 -15.56 -19.84 -14.74
N ILE A 631 -14.58 -20.26 -13.95
CA ILE A 631 -14.59 -21.48 -13.14
C ILE A 631 -14.92 -21.08 -11.70
N PRO A 632 -16.09 -21.44 -11.16
CA PRO A 632 -16.44 -21.14 -9.77
C PRO A 632 -15.62 -21.99 -8.80
N ILE A 633 -15.05 -21.34 -7.79
CA ILE A 633 -14.31 -22.01 -6.71
C ILE A 633 -15.26 -22.22 -5.52
N PRO A 634 -15.54 -23.47 -5.11
CA PRO A 634 -16.40 -23.72 -3.96
C PRO A 634 -15.68 -23.36 -2.66
N ASN A 635 -16.46 -22.93 -1.66
CA ASN A 635 -15.97 -22.74 -0.31
C ASN A 635 -15.63 -24.09 0.33
N THR A 636 -14.36 -24.34 0.60
CA THR A 636 -13.86 -25.58 1.23
C THR A 636 -13.75 -25.47 2.75
N SER A 637 -14.25 -24.36 3.34
CA SER A 637 -14.20 -24.06 4.77
C SER A 637 -12.79 -23.94 5.35
N GLY A 638 -11.80 -23.59 4.53
CA GLY A 638 -10.41 -23.40 4.99
C GLY A 638 -9.43 -23.21 3.85
N TRP A 639 -8.40 -22.38 4.06
CA TRP A 639 -7.37 -22.07 3.06
C TRP A 639 -6.48 -23.26 2.69
N GLN A 640 -6.49 -24.30 3.51
CA GLN A 640 -5.72 -25.53 3.31
C GLN A 640 -6.63 -26.78 3.30
N ASN A 641 -7.93 -26.60 3.09
CA ASN A 641 -8.89 -27.68 2.85
C ASN A 641 -9.11 -27.82 1.35
N TRP A 642 -8.67 -28.94 0.77
CA TRP A 642 -8.52 -29.05 -0.68
C TRP A 642 -9.65 -29.84 -1.35
N THR A 643 -10.12 -29.34 -2.50
CA THR A 643 -11.04 -30.04 -3.40
C THR A 643 -10.59 -29.92 -4.85
N THR A 644 -11.16 -30.73 -5.74
CA THR A 644 -10.83 -30.75 -7.16
C THR A 644 -12.02 -30.35 -8.00
N ILE A 645 -11.84 -29.35 -8.86
CA ILE A 645 -12.86 -28.91 -9.83
C ILE A 645 -12.53 -29.53 -11.19
N SER A 646 -13.51 -30.15 -11.83
CA SER A 646 -13.37 -30.72 -13.16
C SER A 646 -14.03 -29.84 -14.23
N VAL A 647 -13.27 -29.46 -15.25
CA VAL A 647 -13.77 -28.78 -16.46
C VAL A 647 -13.52 -29.70 -17.66
N LYS A 648 -14.56 -29.96 -18.45
CA LYS A 648 -14.50 -30.97 -19.51
C LYS A 648 -14.33 -30.37 -20.89
N GLU A 649 -13.75 -31.15 -21.79
CA GLU A 649 -13.74 -30.90 -23.24
C GLU A 649 -13.10 -29.56 -23.68
N LEU A 650 -12.05 -29.12 -23.00
CA LEU A 650 -11.29 -27.91 -23.36
C LEU A 650 -10.57 -28.12 -24.70
N PRO A 651 -10.86 -27.32 -25.74
CA PRO A 651 -10.21 -27.48 -27.04
C PRO A 651 -8.78 -26.92 -27.00
N MET A 652 -7.81 -27.72 -27.45
CA MET A 652 -6.40 -27.32 -27.53
C MET A 652 -5.78 -27.78 -28.84
N SER A 653 -4.90 -26.95 -29.41
CA SER A 653 -4.06 -27.32 -30.55
C SER A 653 -2.75 -27.95 -30.08
N ALA A 654 -2.14 -28.82 -30.88
CA ALA A 654 -0.79 -29.31 -30.65
C ALA A 654 0.25 -28.19 -30.82
N GLY A 655 1.27 -28.17 -29.97
CA GLY A 655 2.38 -27.23 -30.07
C GLY A 655 2.73 -26.58 -28.74
N GLU A 656 3.65 -25.60 -28.82
CA GLU A 656 4.00 -24.73 -27.71
C GLU A 656 2.94 -23.62 -27.59
N HIS A 657 2.46 -23.39 -26.38
CA HIS A 657 1.41 -22.44 -26.06
C HIS A 657 1.72 -21.73 -24.74
N ILE A 658 1.12 -20.57 -24.54
CA ILE A 658 1.10 -19.89 -23.24
C ILE A 658 -0.29 -20.07 -22.61
N LEU A 659 -0.36 -20.86 -21.54
CA LEU A 659 -1.55 -21.02 -20.72
C LEU A 659 -1.53 -19.96 -19.61
N ARG A 660 -2.58 -19.16 -19.47
CA ARG A 660 -2.72 -18.18 -18.39
C ARG A 660 -3.86 -18.55 -17.47
N LEU A 661 -3.61 -18.58 -16.16
CA LEU A 661 -4.62 -18.64 -15.10
C LEU A 661 -4.80 -17.24 -14.52
N THR A 662 -6.03 -16.74 -14.48
CA THR A 662 -6.37 -15.42 -13.94
C THR A 662 -7.33 -15.53 -12.76
N ILE A 663 -7.05 -14.82 -11.68
CA ILE A 663 -7.94 -14.69 -10.52
C ILE A 663 -9.11 -13.78 -10.88
N GLY A 664 -10.32 -14.19 -10.49
CA GLY A 664 -11.55 -13.44 -10.74
C GLY A 664 -11.64 -12.12 -9.96
N ASN A 665 -12.87 -11.64 -9.78
CA ASN A 665 -13.11 -10.30 -9.20
C ASN A 665 -13.14 -10.27 -7.66
N VAL A 666 -12.80 -11.37 -7.00
CA VAL A 666 -12.87 -11.50 -5.52
C VAL A 666 -11.56 -12.07 -5.01
N ASP A 667 -10.98 -11.37 -4.03
CA ASP A 667 -9.69 -11.72 -3.46
C ASP A 667 -9.68 -13.10 -2.78
N TYR A 668 -8.49 -13.67 -2.82
CA TYR A 668 -8.02 -14.86 -2.12
C TYR A 668 -8.59 -16.17 -2.66
N VAL A 669 -7.71 -16.93 -3.30
CA VAL A 669 -7.88 -18.34 -3.66
C VAL A 669 -6.54 -19.04 -3.52
N ASN A 670 -6.55 -20.27 -2.97
CA ASN A 670 -5.35 -21.09 -2.93
C ASN A 670 -5.37 -22.11 -4.08
N LEU A 671 -4.27 -22.18 -4.83
CA LEU A 671 -4.11 -23.01 -6.03
C LEU A 671 -2.91 -23.95 -5.85
N ASN A 672 -3.14 -25.25 -5.92
CA ASN A 672 -2.09 -26.26 -5.79
C ASN A 672 -1.57 -26.67 -7.18
N TYR A 673 -2.36 -27.41 -7.96
CA TYR A 673 -1.96 -27.86 -9.29
C TYR A 673 -3.12 -27.96 -10.28
N MET A 674 -2.78 -28.06 -11.56
CA MET A 674 -3.67 -28.36 -12.69
C MET A 674 -3.29 -29.71 -13.30
N VAL A 675 -4.26 -30.58 -13.57
CA VAL A 675 -4.05 -31.83 -14.33
C VAL A 675 -4.85 -31.76 -15.62
N PHE A 676 -4.20 -31.98 -16.75
CA PHE A 676 -4.85 -32.09 -18.05
C PHE A 676 -4.79 -33.52 -18.58
N GLU A 677 -5.95 -34.06 -18.94
CA GLU A 677 -6.10 -35.41 -19.50
C GLU A 677 -6.70 -35.32 -20.90
N GLU A 678 -6.13 -36.01 -21.89
CA GLU A 678 -6.67 -36.06 -23.25
C GLU A 678 -8.02 -36.78 -23.25
N VAL A 679 -9.04 -36.18 -23.87
CA VAL A 679 -10.30 -36.84 -24.16
C VAL A 679 -10.09 -37.68 -25.42
N VAL A 680 -9.93 -38.99 -25.24
CA VAL A 680 -9.89 -39.93 -26.35
C VAL A 680 -11.29 -39.97 -26.98
N GLN A 681 -11.42 -39.47 -28.21
CA GLN A 681 -12.63 -39.66 -29.00
C GLN A 681 -12.59 -41.07 -29.60
N VAL A 682 -13.58 -41.88 -29.26
CA VAL A 682 -13.80 -43.23 -29.81
C VAL A 682 -14.69 -43.16 -31.06
N GLN A 683 -14.40 -43.95 -32.09
CA GLN A 683 -15.16 -44.02 -33.33
C GLN A 683 -15.96 -45.33 -33.42
N PRO A 684 -17.18 -45.33 -33.99
CA PRO A 684 -17.92 -46.57 -34.18
C PRO A 684 -17.29 -47.42 -35.30
N PRO A 685 -17.49 -48.76 -35.29
CA PRO A 685 -16.90 -49.65 -36.27
C PRO A 685 -17.49 -49.42 -37.66
N ALA A 686 -16.76 -49.75 -38.72
CA ALA A 686 -17.30 -49.85 -40.08
C ALA A 686 -17.67 -51.30 -40.40
N ILE A 687 -18.82 -51.52 -41.05
CA ILE A 687 -19.27 -52.85 -41.48
C ILE A 687 -19.88 -52.82 -42.88
N THR A 688 -19.60 -53.86 -43.68
CA THR A 688 -20.26 -54.12 -44.96
C THR A 688 -20.74 -55.57 -45.02
N LEU A 689 -21.99 -55.79 -45.42
CA LEU A 689 -22.50 -57.12 -45.73
C LEU A 689 -22.09 -57.48 -47.17
N THR A 690 -21.18 -58.45 -47.33
CA THR A 690 -20.58 -58.80 -48.62
C THR A 690 -21.33 -59.93 -49.34
N SER A 691 -22.14 -60.70 -48.62
CA SER A 691 -23.06 -61.70 -49.19
C SER A 691 -24.26 -61.90 -48.25
N PRO A 692 -25.50 -62.04 -48.75
CA PRO A 692 -25.89 -62.04 -50.16
C PRO A 692 -25.85 -60.65 -50.80
N GLY A 693 -25.79 -60.62 -52.13
CA GLY A 693 -26.13 -59.41 -52.87
C GLY A 693 -27.63 -59.11 -52.76
N ASN A 694 -28.01 -57.84 -52.88
CA ASN A 694 -29.42 -57.48 -52.90
C ASN A 694 -30.12 -58.10 -54.12
N ARG A 695 -31.35 -58.60 -53.90
CA ARG A 695 -32.19 -59.34 -54.86
C ARG A 695 -31.59 -60.67 -55.33
N THR A 696 -30.75 -61.30 -54.51
CA THR A 696 -30.30 -62.68 -54.76
C THR A 696 -31.52 -63.61 -54.77
N THR A 697 -31.58 -64.54 -55.71
CA THR A 697 -32.59 -65.59 -55.74
C THR A 697 -31.95 -66.94 -55.47
N ILE A 698 -32.48 -67.69 -54.51
CA ILE A 698 -32.05 -69.06 -54.19
C ILE A 698 -33.26 -69.99 -54.14
N SER A 699 -33.02 -71.29 -54.11
CA SER A 699 -34.08 -72.29 -53.95
C SER A 699 -34.33 -72.63 -52.49
N VAL A 700 -35.51 -73.17 -52.17
CA VAL A 700 -35.75 -73.84 -50.87
C VAL A 700 -34.70 -74.93 -50.67
N ASP A 701 -34.20 -75.06 -49.43
CA ASP A 701 -33.11 -75.95 -49.00
C ASP A 701 -31.70 -75.61 -49.57
N GLU A 702 -31.56 -74.57 -50.39
CA GLU A 702 -30.26 -74.06 -50.85
C GLU A 702 -29.55 -73.27 -49.73
N LYS A 703 -28.31 -73.65 -49.40
CA LYS A 703 -27.52 -72.97 -48.37
C LYS A 703 -27.04 -71.61 -48.87
N LEU A 704 -27.42 -70.55 -48.16
CA LEU A 704 -26.90 -69.21 -48.36
C LEU A 704 -25.83 -68.87 -47.33
N THR A 705 -24.70 -68.34 -47.78
CA THR A 705 -23.68 -67.81 -46.86
C THR A 705 -23.91 -66.31 -46.67
N LEU A 706 -24.19 -65.92 -45.43
CA LEU A 706 -24.12 -64.55 -44.98
C LEU A 706 -22.66 -64.25 -44.62
N SER A 707 -22.08 -63.21 -45.20
CA SER A 707 -20.71 -62.78 -44.92
C SER A 707 -20.66 -61.28 -44.75
N ALA A 708 -19.86 -60.80 -43.79
CA ALA A 708 -19.64 -59.40 -43.56
C ALA A 708 -18.16 -59.11 -43.28
N ASP A 709 -17.70 -57.96 -43.73
CA ASP A 709 -16.38 -57.42 -43.39
C ASP A 709 -16.59 -56.26 -42.42
N ALA A 710 -15.94 -56.32 -41.26
CA ALA A 710 -15.99 -55.28 -40.23
C ALA A 710 -14.58 -54.86 -39.83
N THR A 711 -14.37 -53.56 -39.67
CA THR A 711 -13.09 -52.96 -39.25
C THR A 711 -13.37 -51.84 -38.28
N ASP A 712 -12.50 -51.67 -37.29
CA ASP A 712 -12.59 -50.57 -36.35
C ASP A 712 -11.39 -49.61 -36.54
N PRO A 713 -11.60 -48.30 -36.74
CA PRO A 713 -10.52 -47.34 -36.92
C PRO A 713 -9.62 -47.11 -35.69
N ASP A 714 -10.14 -47.28 -34.47
CA ASP A 714 -9.44 -46.93 -33.22
C ASP A 714 -9.55 -47.98 -32.10
N GLY A 715 -10.31 -49.05 -32.32
CA GLY A 715 -10.47 -50.19 -31.43
C GLY A 715 -10.34 -51.55 -32.12
N ASN A 716 -10.98 -52.56 -31.54
CA ASN A 716 -11.12 -53.89 -32.15
C ASN A 716 -12.59 -54.27 -32.25
N ILE A 717 -12.94 -55.05 -33.29
CA ILE A 717 -14.27 -55.64 -33.41
C ILE A 717 -14.45 -56.75 -32.37
N ILE A 718 -15.47 -56.64 -31.51
CA ILE A 718 -15.82 -57.67 -30.52
C ILE A 718 -16.78 -58.73 -31.09
N GLY A 719 -17.52 -58.40 -32.15
CA GLY A 719 -18.34 -59.35 -32.88
C GLY A 719 -19.25 -58.73 -33.94
N VAL A 720 -19.74 -59.58 -34.85
CA VAL A 720 -20.71 -59.22 -35.89
C VAL A 720 -21.95 -60.08 -35.76
N SER A 721 -23.10 -59.43 -35.59
CA SER A 721 -24.41 -60.06 -35.54
C SER A 721 -25.09 -60.07 -36.91
N PHE A 722 -25.66 -61.19 -37.31
CA PHE A 722 -26.47 -61.32 -38.53
C PHE A 722 -27.95 -61.44 -38.18
N TYR A 723 -28.80 -60.71 -38.89
CA TYR A 723 -30.24 -60.66 -38.65
C TYR A 723 -31.01 -61.06 -39.91
N GLN A 724 -32.15 -61.73 -39.70
CA GLN A 724 -33.14 -62.04 -40.72
C GLN A 724 -34.49 -61.49 -40.29
N ASP A 725 -35.12 -60.65 -41.11
CA ASP A 725 -36.45 -60.06 -40.85
C ASP A 725 -36.55 -59.40 -39.46
N GLY A 726 -35.45 -58.76 -39.04
CA GLY A 726 -35.32 -58.13 -37.72
C GLY A 726 -34.95 -59.07 -36.57
N LYS A 727 -34.94 -60.39 -36.77
CA LYS A 727 -34.58 -61.39 -35.75
C LYS A 727 -33.10 -61.76 -35.84
N LEU A 728 -32.41 -61.74 -34.70
CA LEU A 728 -31.02 -62.20 -34.60
C LEU A 728 -30.93 -63.68 -34.98
N LEU A 729 -30.05 -63.99 -35.94
CA LEU A 729 -29.69 -65.36 -36.29
C LEU A 729 -28.52 -65.84 -35.45
N THR A 730 -27.43 -65.07 -35.44
CA THR A 730 -26.20 -65.41 -34.72
C THR A 730 -25.33 -64.17 -34.51
N THR A 731 -24.35 -64.28 -33.61
CA THR A 731 -23.24 -63.34 -33.46
C THR A 731 -21.93 -64.10 -33.62
N VAL A 732 -21.07 -63.63 -34.51
CA VAL A 732 -19.76 -64.21 -34.79
C VAL A 732 -18.70 -63.30 -34.20
N ASN A 733 -17.97 -63.77 -33.18
CA ASN A 733 -17.04 -62.95 -32.40
C ASN A 733 -15.61 -62.92 -32.97
N THR A 734 -15.32 -63.65 -34.06
CA THR A 734 -13.99 -63.72 -34.68
C THR A 734 -14.09 -63.76 -36.20
N ALA A 735 -13.24 -62.98 -36.89
CA ALA A 735 -13.16 -63.01 -38.35
C ALA A 735 -12.61 -64.35 -38.88
N PRO A 736 -13.03 -64.84 -40.07
CA PRO A 736 -13.99 -64.21 -40.98
C PRO A 736 -15.42 -64.29 -40.45
N PHE A 737 -16.17 -63.18 -40.51
CA PHE A 737 -17.54 -63.13 -40.00
C PHE A 737 -18.49 -63.72 -41.03
N SER A 738 -18.86 -64.99 -40.83
CA SER A 738 -19.74 -65.72 -41.75
C SER A 738 -20.70 -66.65 -41.02
N TYR A 739 -21.91 -66.78 -41.58
CA TYR A 739 -22.95 -67.69 -41.12
C TYR A 739 -23.66 -68.36 -42.31
N GLN A 740 -23.89 -69.66 -42.23
CA GLN A 740 -24.70 -70.38 -43.22
C GLN A 740 -26.18 -70.40 -42.79
N TRP A 741 -27.04 -69.85 -43.64
CA TRP A 741 -28.48 -69.86 -43.49
C TRP A 741 -29.14 -70.74 -44.56
N THR A 742 -30.13 -71.54 -44.19
CA THR A 742 -30.88 -72.40 -45.12
C THR A 742 -32.37 -72.09 -44.99
N PRO A 743 -33.06 -71.66 -46.07
CA PRO A 743 -34.50 -71.45 -46.05
C PRO A 743 -35.26 -72.77 -46.17
N THR A 744 -36.30 -72.95 -45.37
CA THR A 744 -37.20 -74.12 -45.44
C THR A 744 -38.53 -73.81 -46.14
N PHE A 745 -38.77 -72.55 -46.53
CA PHE A 745 -40.00 -72.10 -47.18
C PHE A 745 -39.69 -71.08 -48.29
N PRO A 746 -40.50 -71.03 -49.37
CA PRO A 746 -40.38 -69.98 -50.36
C PRO A 746 -40.91 -68.64 -49.82
N GLY A 747 -40.33 -67.53 -50.26
CA GLY A 747 -40.72 -66.19 -49.81
C GLY A 747 -39.64 -65.13 -49.99
N GLU A 748 -39.96 -63.91 -49.60
CA GLU A 748 -39.00 -62.80 -49.52
C GLU A 748 -38.40 -62.76 -48.12
N TYR A 749 -37.07 -62.62 -48.05
CA TYR A 749 -36.33 -62.53 -46.79
C TYR A 749 -35.42 -61.31 -46.81
N SER A 750 -35.27 -60.66 -45.66
CA SER A 750 -34.44 -59.47 -45.50
C SER A 750 -33.29 -59.72 -44.51
N PHE A 751 -32.07 -59.31 -44.85
CA PHE A 751 -30.87 -59.51 -44.04
C PHE A 751 -30.12 -58.20 -43.81
N TYR A 752 -29.52 -58.07 -42.64
CA TYR A 752 -28.53 -57.04 -42.33
C TYR A 752 -27.55 -57.57 -41.28
N SER A 753 -26.40 -56.89 -41.16
CA SER A 753 -25.41 -57.18 -40.13
C SER A 753 -25.12 -55.96 -39.26
N GLU A 754 -24.71 -56.19 -38.01
CA GLU A 754 -24.29 -55.15 -37.07
C GLU A 754 -22.96 -55.54 -36.43
N ALA A 755 -21.97 -54.64 -36.48
CA ALA A 755 -20.68 -54.79 -35.83
C ALA A 755 -20.66 -54.03 -34.51
N PHE A 756 -19.98 -54.61 -33.51
CA PHE A 756 -19.74 -54.02 -32.20
C PHE A 756 -18.24 -53.93 -31.94
N ASP A 757 -17.80 -52.88 -31.25
CA ASP A 757 -16.39 -52.63 -30.92
C ASP A 757 -16.06 -52.78 -29.42
N THR A 758 -14.79 -52.60 -29.08
CA THR A 758 -14.28 -52.62 -27.70
C THR A 758 -14.70 -51.43 -26.84
N ASP A 759 -15.13 -50.34 -27.47
CA ASP A 759 -15.52 -49.07 -26.85
C ASP A 759 -17.04 -48.98 -26.60
N GLY A 760 -17.77 -50.03 -26.97
CA GLY A 760 -19.20 -50.19 -26.76
C GLY A 760 -20.08 -49.51 -27.81
N LEU A 761 -19.51 -49.06 -28.93
CA LEU A 761 -20.26 -48.51 -30.06
C LEU A 761 -20.61 -49.60 -31.08
N SER A 762 -21.61 -49.32 -31.93
CA SER A 762 -22.03 -50.23 -32.98
C SER A 762 -22.43 -49.51 -34.27
N THR A 763 -22.27 -50.21 -35.39
CA THR A 763 -22.75 -49.78 -36.71
C THR A 763 -23.45 -50.92 -37.41
N ARG A 764 -24.55 -50.62 -38.10
CA ARG A 764 -25.38 -51.57 -38.83
C ARG A 764 -25.32 -51.32 -40.34
N THR A 765 -25.34 -52.38 -41.14
CA THR A 765 -25.46 -52.31 -42.60
C THR A 765 -26.88 -51.93 -43.05
N ASP A 766 -27.00 -51.47 -44.29
CA ASP A 766 -28.28 -51.48 -44.99
C ASP A 766 -28.85 -52.90 -45.10
N THR A 767 -30.15 -52.98 -45.35
CA THR A 767 -30.85 -54.26 -45.48
C THR A 767 -30.82 -54.73 -46.93
N VAL A 768 -30.43 -55.99 -47.15
CA VAL A 768 -30.53 -56.67 -48.45
C VAL A 768 -31.74 -57.62 -48.45
N SER A 769 -32.49 -57.64 -49.54
CA SER A 769 -33.61 -58.55 -49.73
C SER A 769 -33.22 -59.69 -50.67
N ILE A 770 -33.71 -60.89 -50.43
CA ILE A 770 -33.54 -62.05 -51.31
C ILE A 770 -34.89 -62.75 -51.53
N THR A 771 -35.01 -63.46 -52.66
CA THR A 771 -36.18 -64.26 -53.00
C THR A 771 -35.84 -65.76 -52.91
N VAL A 772 -36.63 -66.55 -52.19
CA VAL A 772 -36.51 -68.01 -52.15
C VAL A 772 -37.62 -68.64 -52.99
N GLN A 773 -37.26 -69.45 -53.98
CA GLN A 773 -38.19 -70.10 -54.92
C GLN A 773 -38.26 -71.62 -54.72
N THR A 774 -39.36 -72.24 -55.13
CA THR A 774 -39.46 -73.71 -55.19
C THR A 774 -38.85 -74.24 -56.48
N ILE A 775 -38.12 -75.36 -56.39
CA ILE A 775 -37.61 -76.08 -57.56
C ILE A 775 -38.75 -76.88 -58.19
N VAL A 776 -39.11 -76.60 -59.45
CA VAL A 776 -40.07 -77.40 -60.23
C VAL A 776 -39.29 -78.26 -61.24
N THR A 777 -39.10 -79.56 -60.96
CA THR A 777 -38.34 -80.51 -61.80
C THR A 777 -39.20 -81.57 -62.51
N GLY A 778 -40.27 -81.15 -63.19
CA GLY A 778 -40.94 -81.96 -64.23
C GLY A 778 -42.39 -82.35 -63.98
N LEU A 779 -43.22 -82.19 -65.02
CA LEU A 779 -44.62 -82.62 -65.13
C LEU A 779 -44.68 -83.97 -65.85
N SER A 780 -45.31 -84.98 -65.23
CA SER A 780 -45.60 -86.29 -65.83
C SER A 780 -47.10 -86.57 -65.83
N GLY A 781 -47.59 -87.09 -66.94
CA GLY A 781 -48.67 -88.09 -66.94
C GLY A 781 -50.08 -87.58 -67.15
N VAL A 782 -50.49 -87.59 -68.41
CA VAL A 782 -51.85 -87.44 -68.94
C VAL A 782 -52.73 -88.66 -68.60
N GLU A 783 -54.02 -88.45 -68.30
CA GLU A 783 -55.09 -89.39 -68.68
C GLU A 783 -56.13 -88.67 -69.57
N ILE A 784 -56.33 -89.23 -70.78
CA ILE A 784 -57.18 -88.74 -71.87
C ILE A 784 -58.60 -89.27 -71.69
N ILE A 785 -59.60 -88.39 -71.72
CA ILE A 785 -60.95 -88.74 -72.17
C ILE A 785 -61.00 -88.57 -73.70
N SER A 786 -61.58 -89.57 -74.35
CA SER A 786 -61.39 -90.03 -75.74
C SER A 786 -62.01 -89.19 -76.86
N PHE A 787 -62.17 -87.87 -76.69
CA PHE A 787 -62.72 -87.04 -77.76
C PHE A 787 -61.65 -86.55 -78.76
N GLN A 788 -61.90 -86.75 -80.06
CA GLN A 788 -61.11 -86.21 -81.17
C GLN A 788 -62.07 -85.55 -82.18
N PRO A 789 -61.94 -84.23 -82.45
CA PRO A 789 -62.72 -83.55 -83.48
C PRO A 789 -62.55 -84.23 -84.86
N HIS A 790 -63.65 -84.66 -85.49
CA HIS A 790 -63.66 -85.22 -86.84
C HIS A 790 -64.88 -84.76 -87.64
N PRO A 791 -64.74 -84.35 -88.92
CA PRO A 791 -63.49 -84.24 -89.65
C PRO A 791 -62.62 -83.07 -89.16
N ASN A 792 -61.32 -83.32 -89.03
CA ASN A 792 -60.30 -82.32 -88.79
C ASN A 792 -59.13 -82.62 -89.74
N PRO A 793 -59.03 -81.95 -90.90
CA PRO A 793 -59.62 -80.64 -91.19
C PRO A 793 -61.14 -80.62 -91.43
N LEU A 794 -61.83 -79.58 -90.96
CA LEU A 794 -63.28 -79.36 -91.13
C LEU A 794 -63.63 -79.12 -92.60
N ASN A 795 -64.83 -79.56 -93.03
CA ASN A 795 -65.46 -79.18 -94.30
C ASN A 795 -66.36 -77.93 -94.14
N GLU A 796 -67.01 -77.45 -95.22
CA GLU A 796 -67.89 -76.26 -95.19
C GLU A 796 -69.05 -76.36 -94.21
N GLU A 797 -69.48 -77.58 -93.88
CA GLU A 797 -70.62 -77.81 -93.00
C GLU A 797 -70.26 -77.85 -91.50
N GLY A 798 -68.98 -77.81 -91.16
CA GLY A 798 -68.50 -77.90 -89.78
C GLY A 798 -68.35 -79.36 -89.29
N PHE A 799 -68.47 -79.58 -87.98
CA PHE A 799 -68.59 -80.92 -87.40
C PHE A 799 -69.46 -80.92 -86.14
N SER A 800 -70.01 -82.08 -85.78
CA SER A 800 -70.87 -82.23 -84.60
C SER A 800 -70.12 -82.74 -83.38
N LEU A 801 -70.26 -82.05 -82.26
CA LEU A 801 -69.96 -82.54 -80.92
C LEU A 801 -71.14 -83.37 -80.43
N LYS A 802 -70.90 -84.58 -79.92
CA LYS A 802 -71.95 -85.47 -79.38
C LYS A 802 -71.46 -86.23 -78.15
N GLY A 803 -72.38 -86.58 -77.26
CA GLY A 803 -72.15 -87.52 -76.16
C GLY A 803 -71.39 -86.93 -74.95
N MET A 804 -71.41 -85.61 -74.78
CA MET A 804 -70.61 -84.91 -73.75
C MET A 804 -71.44 -84.33 -72.59
N GLY A 805 -72.71 -84.72 -72.40
CA GLY A 805 -73.57 -84.12 -71.38
C GLY A 805 -73.79 -82.62 -71.60
N ASN A 806 -73.96 -81.82 -70.54
CA ASN A 806 -74.01 -80.35 -70.65
C ASN A 806 -72.60 -79.80 -70.76
N PHE A 807 -72.28 -79.08 -71.85
CA PHE A 807 -70.96 -78.48 -72.04
C PHE A 807 -71.05 -77.09 -72.67
N ALA A 808 -70.08 -76.26 -72.33
CA ALA A 808 -69.78 -75.01 -73.02
C ALA A 808 -68.67 -75.27 -74.03
N TYR A 809 -68.73 -74.61 -75.20
CA TYR A 809 -67.61 -74.63 -76.14
C TYR A 809 -67.26 -73.23 -76.62
N ARG A 810 -66.00 -73.05 -76.99
CA ARG A 810 -65.44 -71.82 -77.56
C ARG A 810 -64.44 -72.17 -78.66
N ILE A 811 -64.59 -71.56 -79.83
CA ILE A 811 -63.60 -71.59 -80.90
C ILE A 811 -62.93 -70.23 -80.96
N VAL A 812 -61.60 -70.20 -80.87
CA VAL A 812 -60.80 -69.00 -81.07
C VAL A 812 -59.88 -69.16 -82.27
N ASP A 813 -59.60 -68.07 -82.97
CA ASP A 813 -58.58 -68.06 -84.04
C ASP A 813 -57.15 -68.14 -83.46
N PHE A 814 -56.13 -68.24 -84.32
CA PHE A 814 -54.73 -68.34 -83.88
C PHE A 814 -54.19 -67.10 -83.15
N LYS A 815 -54.90 -65.96 -83.21
CA LYS A 815 -54.57 -64.75 -82.44
C LYS A 815 -55.29 -64.71 -81.09
N GLY A 816 -56.16 -65.69 -80.81
CA GLY A 816 -56.95 -65.80 -79.58
C GLY A 816 -58.29 -65.07 -79.64
N ALA A 817 -58.72 -64.58 -80.81
CA ALA A 817 -60.02 -63.92 -80.94
C ALA A 817 -61.15 -64.96 -80.97
N LEU A 818 -62.20 -64.75 -80.18
CA LEU A 818 -63.38 -65.63 -80.13
C LEU A 818 -64.17 -65.52 -81.44
N VAL A 819 -64.35 -66.64 -82.13
CA VAL A 819 -65.10 -66.71 -83.40
C VAL A 819 -66.44 -67.40 -83.27
N GLU A 820 -66.56 -68.35 -82.35
CA GLU A 820 -67.81 -69.07 -82.10
C GLU A 820 -67.84 -69.55 -80.64
N SER A 821 -69.00 -69.54 -80.00
CA SER A 821 -69.19 -70.14 -78.68
C SER A 821 -70.65 -70.45 -78.43
N GLY A 822 -70.91 -71.39 -77.53
CA GLY A 822 -72.24 -71.64 -77.01
C GLY A 822 -72.23 -72.75 -75.97
N ASP A 823 -73.41 -73.04 -75.45
CA ASP A 823 -73.67 -74.13 -74.53
C ASP A 823 -74.58 -75.16 -75.21
N ALA A 824 -74.35 -76.44 -74.93
CA ALA A 824 -75.14 -77.53 -75.48
C ALA A 824 -75.34 -78.65 -74.46
N SER A 825 -76.53 -79.26 -74.48
CA SER A 825 -76.82 -80.50 -73.78
C SER A 825 -76.78 -81.66 -74.78
N GLU A 826 -75.82 -82.56 -74.60
CA GLU A 826 -75.50 -83.75 -75.38
C GLU A 826 -74.93 -83.57 -76.78
N SER A 827 -75.47 -82.68 -77.63
CA SER A 827 -74.89 -82.47 -78.97
C SER A 827 -75.12 -81.10 -79.59
N ILE A 828 -74.17 -80.66 -80.42
CA ILE A 828 -74.27 -79.45 -81.25
C ILE A 828 -73.42 -79.58 -82.52
N SER A 829 -73.80 -78.90 -83.60
CA SER A 829 -72.95 -78.74 -84.79
C SER A 829 -72.32 -77.37 -84.78
N ILE A 830 -70.99 -77.32 -84.91
CA ILE A 830 -70.19 -76.12 -84.71
C ILE A 830 -69.18 -75.95 -85.85
N GLY A 831 -68.67 -74.73 -86.04
CA GLY A 831 -67.66 -74.42 -87.04
C GLY A 831 -68.19 -74.33 -88.47
N LYS A 832 -69.52 -74.30 -88.66
CA LYS A 832 -70.14 -74.10 -89.98
C LYS A 832 -69.92 -72.66 -90.44
N GLY A 833 -69.24 -72.48 -91.58
CA GLY A 833 -68.92 -71.15 -92.13
C GLY A 833 -67.61 -70.52 -91.64
N LEU A 834 -66.77 -71.25 -90.88
CA LEU A 834 -65.42 -70.77 -90.57
C LEU A 834 -64.59 -70.59 -91.85
N ALA A 835 -63.81 -69.51 -91.90
CA ALA A 835 -62.83 -69.27 -92.95
C ALA A 835 -61.66 -70.27 -92.87
N GLN A 836 -60.93 -70.46 -93.98
CA GLN A 836 -59.75 -71.33 -94.02
C GLN A 836 -58.69 -70.86 -93.00
N GLY A 837 -58.25 -71.74 -92.11
CA GLY A 837 -57.35 -71.36 -91.01
C GLY A 837 -57.20 -72.41 -89.90
N ILE A 838 -56.40 -72.07 -88.89
CA ILE A 838 -56.20 -72.88 -87.67
C ILE A 838 -56.91 -72.20 -86.51
N TYR A 839 -57.65 -73.00 -85.75
CA TYR A 839 -58.41 -72.57 -84.59
C TYR A 839 -58.15 -73.47 -83.38
N LEU A 840 -58.42 -72.94 -82.19
CA LEU A 840 -58.45 -73.72 -80.95
C LEU A 840 -59.90 -73.87 -80.48
N LEU A 841 -60.35 -75.11 -80.39
CA LEU A 841 -61.60 -75.47 -79.75
C LEU A 841 -61.32 -75.75 -78.27
N THR A 842 -61.98 -75.01 -77.40
CA THR A 842 -62.09 -75.34 -75.98
C THR A 842 -63.48 -75.92 -75.72
N ILE A 843 -63.55 -77.03 -74.99
CA ILE A 843 -64.80 -77.57 -74.43
C ILE A 843 -64.64 -77.61 -72.91
N GLU A 844 -65.65 -77.09 -72.21
CA GLU A 844 -65.74 -77.10 -70.76
C GLU A 844 -66.98 -77.87 -70.32
N ASN A 845 -66.81 -78.88 -69.47
CA ASN A 845 -67.89 -79.66 -68.88
C ASN A 845 -67.55 -79.98 -67.42
N GLU A 846 -68.44 -79.62 -66.48
CA GLU A 846 -68.36 -79.98 -65.06
C GLU A 846 -66.97 -79.76 -64.44
N GLY A 847 -66.35 -78.61 -64.76
CA GLY A 847 -65.04 -78.20 -64.24
C GLY A 847 -63.83 -78.76 -65.00
N ASN A 848 -64.04 -79.66 -65.97
CA ASN A 848 -62.98 -80.12 -66.87
C ASN A 848 -62.90 -79.21 -68.10
N ARG A 849 -61.68 -78.87 -68.50
CA ARG A 849 -61.41 -78.07 -69.70
C ARG A 849 -60.50 -78.85 -70.64
N PHE A 850 -60.99 -79.04 -71.86
CA PHE A 850 -60.26 -79.71 -72.92
C PHE A 850 -60.01 -78.74 -74.07
N VAL A 851 -58.83 -78.82 -74.68
CA VAL A 851 -58.44 -77.93 -75.78
C VAL A 851 -57.88 -78.75 -76.94
N TRP A 852 -58.43 -78.54 -78.13
CA TRP A 852 -57.96 -79.14 -79.38
C TRP A 852 -57.63 -78.08 -80.41
N LYS A 853 -56.62 -78.39 -81.23
CA LYS A 853 -56.37 -77.68 -82.48
C LYS A 853 -57.28 -78.24 -83.56
N ILE A 854 -58.11 -77.39 -84.15
CA ILE A 854 -58.91 -77.71 -85.33
C ILE A 854 -58.46 -76.88 -86.52
N VAL A 855 -58.51 -77.46 -87.72
CA VAL A 855 -58.05 -76.83 -88.95
C VAL A 855 -59.21 -76.78 -89.93
N ARG A 856 -59.53 -75.61 -90.47
CA ARG A 856 -60.43 -75.47 -91.61
C ARG A 856 -59.57 -75.41 -92.86
N LYS A 857 -59.67 -76.44 -93.71
CA LYS A 857 -59.02 -76.45 -95.04
C LYS A 857 -59.89 -75.79 -96.08
#